data_AF-A0A0P9HHR9-F1
#
_entry.id   AF-A0A0P9HHR9-F1
#
_cell.length_a   1.000
_cell.length_b   1.000
_cell.length_c   1.000
_cell.angle_alpha   90.00
_cell.angle_beta   90.00
_cell.angle_gamma   90.00
#
_symmetry.space_group_name_H-M   'P 1'
#
loop_
_entity.id
_entity.type
_entity.pdbx_description
1 polymer ?
#
loop_
_entity_poly.entity_id
_entity_poly.type
_entity_poly.pdbx_seq_one_letter_code
_entity_poly.pdbx_strand_id
1 'polypeptide(L)'
;MRTFYIADFKVEPEKNKVSLPKAEFRLEPRVMSILCYLVKHQGEVLSKEQILAALWPNQSLEPELVTKAVFEIRKILNDNPKTPRVIETIPRKGYIFIGKINIKERKLSTANISLVGVFACIVAAFLYTNNTQRNGIDLSNVPTKKIIRHSVDGEITSISVNNNNHLLFTHKENSSSSLYLHNNTTLKNTKLETPLTEIKDIFSTKGSDYILNCNDACSIFKREKDNYTPILKINERIIKVSVSPNEKWLALQITKHHRHNIALVSIEEKDAKIFYLPHNGSEQHPVFANDNSLYYISQTSDRKTYLANYNLDTRQTTTKPLPIDRVSGLSFYTDSKYVITGRYNGQYALWLLTIDPLSLSVIANIDPQQKVIGIAVDHKTKTIHYAIQNRPITIQSKGALSTKIEHPSINLDGKYLSENNAFIFNSNRSGSYEIWLESQDQLSKLTNINASYIHSIKVDNSQSLIALSYTKNKTKHIAVYSLLRNTIIFDVTTENDSYLLNFDHTSTNLYISERAAENYDLLSLNIENHTVSKVALDAGIATMSDANGIYYYSFSNQALQYQTNLGATDTLYDFENKALQIRASSIKLTKEGFFYLSKINKQQVISFYNFNSKTTKPLFMMKPNQFVTDFGFINSLPYIIFDEDADVTSQIISLELVN
;
A
#
# COMPACT_ATOMS: atom_id res chain seq x y z
N MET A 1 25.82 -3.83 0.97
CA MET A 1 26.89 -3.13 0.22
C MET A 1 27.37 -4.06 -0.89
N ARG A 2 27.55 -3.58 -2.14
CA ARG A 2 28.04 -4.42 -3.26
C ARG A 2 29.50 -4.83 -3.02
N THR A 3 30.04 -5.81 -3.76
CA THR A 3 31.46 -6.19 -3.69
C THR A 3 32.36 -4.99 -4.02
N PHE A 4 33.39 -4.76 -3.22
CA PHE A 4 34.33 -3.65 -3.40
C PHE A 4 35.77 -4.11 -3.12
N TYR A 5 36.75 -3.30 -3.51
CA TYR A 5 38.17 -3.57 -3.26
C TYR A 5 38.74 -2.55 -2.28
N ILE A 6 39.46 -3.01 -1.25
CA ILE A 6 40.33 -2.18 -0.40
C ILE A 6 41.76 -2.51 -0.81
N ALA A 7 42.44 -1.59 -1.50
CA ALA A 7 43.69 -1.92 -2.20
C ALA A 7 43.52 -3.20 -3.07
N ASP A 8 44.30 -4.26 -2.82
CA ASP A 8 44.23 -5.53 -3.55
C ASP A 8 43.25 -6.55 -2.95
N PHE A 9 42.59 -6.21 -1.84
CA PHE A 9 41.66 -7.09 -1.14
C PHE A 9 40.25 -6.95 -1.71
N LYS A 10 39.73 -8.01 -2.30
CA LYS A 10 38.33 -8.09 -2.73
C LYS A 10 37.46 -8.43 -1.52
N VAL A 11 36.57 -7.50 -1.15
CA VAL A 11 35.60 -7.68 -0.06
C VAL A 11 34.24 -8.02 -0.68
N GLU A 12 33.69 -9.17 -0.30
CA GLU A 12 32.35 -9.65 -0.68
C GLU A 12 31.44 -9.67 0.57
N PRO A 13 30.77 -8.55 0.92
CA PRO A 13 30.02 -8.43 2.17
C PRO A 13 28.93 -9.48 2.36
N GLU A 14 28.18 -9.79 1.30
CA GLU A 14 27.08 -10.79 1.34
C GLU A 14 27.57 -12.20 1.67
N LYS A 15 28.87 -12.48 1.44
CA LYS A 15 29.49 -13.78 1.71
C LYS A 15 30.35 -13.77 2.97
N ASN A 16 30.47 -12.64 3.65
CA ASN A 16 31.44 -12.39 4.72
C ASN A 16 32.87 -12.83 4.35
N LYS A 17 33.27 -12.56 3.11
CA LYS A 17 34.52 -13.06 2.53
C LYS A 17 35.42 -11.91 2.09
N VAL A 18 36.71 -12.03 2.39
CA VAL A 18 37.78 -11.14 1.91
C VAL A 18 38.82 -12.00 1.20
N SER A 19 39.12 -11.71 -0.06
CA SER A 19 40.09 -12.48 -0.85
C SER A 19 41.21 -11.62 -1.43
N LEU A 20 42.39 -12.21 -1.44
CA LEU A 20 43.56 -11.81 -2.22
C LEU A 20 43.70 -12.76 -3.42
N PRO A 21 44.50 -12.41 -4.44
CA PRO A 21 44.79 -13.32 -5.56
C PRO A 21 45.31 -14.71 -5.15
N LYS A 22 45.88 -14.86 -3.94
CA LYS A 22 46.49 -16.11 -3.45
C LYS A 22 45.94 -16.63 -2.11
N ALA A 23 44.95 -15.96 -1.51
CA ALA A 23 44.41 -16.34 -0.20
C ALA A 23 42.96 -15.88 -0.01
N GLU A 24 42.19 -16.62 0.78
CA GLU A 24 40.82 -16.30 1.11
C GLU A 24 40.61 -16.36 2.61
N PHE A 25 39.94 -15.33 3.14
CA PHE A 25 39.63 -15.20 4.55
C PHE A 25 38.12 -15.02 4.70
N ARG A 26 37.52 -15.76 5.64
CA ARG A 26 36.12 -15.57 6.02
C ARG A 26 36.07 -14.77 7.31
N LEU A 27 35.39 -13.63 7.26
CA LEU A 27 35.12 -12.81 8.44
C LEU A 27 33.90 -13.35 9.17
N GLU A 28 33.89 -13.22 10.49
CA GLU A 28 32.64 -13.32 11.25
C GLU A 28 31.67 -12.21 10.76
N PRO A 29 30.36 -12.47 10.68
CA PRO A 29 29.38 -11.48 10.22
C PRO A 29 29.49 -10.12 10.91
N ARG A 30 29.73 -10.11 12.24
CA ARG A 30 29.87 -8.86 13.01
C ARG A 30 31.10 -8.07 12.60
N VAL A 31 32.21 -8.75 12.33
CA VAL A 31 33.46 -8.13 11.89
C VAL A 31 33.30 -7.57 10.47
N MET A 32 32.61 -8.28 9.58
CA MET A 32 32.27 -7.77 8.26
C MET A 32 31.34 -6.54 8.34
N SER A 33 30.35 -6.54 9.22
CA SER A 33 29.47 -5.39 9.45
C SER A 33 30.25 -4.16 9.90
N ILE A 34 31.20 -4.31 10.84
CA ILE A 34 32.07 -3.23 11.29
C ILE A 34 32.97 -2.72 10.16
N LEU A 35 33.56 -3.62 9.37
CA LEU A 35 34.36 -3.22 8.19
C LEU A 35 33.52 -2.41 7.19
N CYS A 36 32.32 -2.87 6.86
CA CYS A 36 31.43 -2.17 5.92
C CYS A 36 30.98 -0.81 6.47
N TYR A 37 30.76 -0.72 7.79
CA TYR A 37 30.37 0.52 8.44
C TYR A 37 31.51 1.55 8.42
N LEU A 38 32.72 1.16 8.80
CA LEU A 38 33.92 2.00 8.71
C LEU A 38 34.17 2.48 7.28
N VAL A 39 34.03 1.57 6.30
CA VAL A 39 34.18 1.86 4.87
C VAL A 39 33.12 2.86 4.37
N LYS A 40 31.86 2.71 4.79
CA LYS A 40 30.77 3.62 4.38
C LYS A 40 31.00 5.05 4.89
N HIS A 41 31.63 5.17 6.05
CA HIS A 41 31.98 6.42 6.72
C HIS A 41 33.47 6.77 6.54
N GLN A 42 34.00 6.52 5.34
CA GLN A 42 35.41 6.78 5.02
C GLN A 42 35.77 8.25 5.32
N GLY A 43 36.85 8.47 6.07
CA GLY A 43 37.30 9.80 6.47
C GLY A 43 36.66 10.35 7.76
N GLU A 44 35.67 9.67 8.35
CA GLU A 44 35.05 10.09 9.61
C GLU A 44 35.64 9.36 10.81
N VAL A 45 35.79 10.05 11.95
CA VAL A 45 36.22 9.45 13.22
C VAL A 45 35.00 8.89 13.94
N LEU A 46 34.94 7.56 14.07
CA LEU A 46 33.83 6.85 14.69
C LEU A 46 34.25 6.25 16.04
N SER A 47 33.56 6.60 17.11
CA SER A 47 33.73 6.01 18.43
C SER A 47 33.25 4.55 18.45
N LYS A 48 33.71 3.76 19.41
CA LYS A 48 33.29 2.35 19.54
C LYS A 48 31.78 2.26 19.79
N GLU A 49 31.25 3.18 20.60
CA GLU A 49 29.84 3.30 20.96
C GLU A 49 29.01 3.69 19.73
N GLN A 50 29.49 4.63 18.91
CA GLN A 50 28.82 5.01 17.65
C GLN A 50 28.74 3.83 16.67
N ILE A 51 29.82 3.05 16.52
CA ILE A 51 29.85 1.87 15.66
C ILE A 51 28.85 0.81 16.15
N LEU A 52 28.79 0.56 17.46
CA LEU A 52 27.86 -0.41 18.04
C LEU A 52 26.41 0.06 17.96
N ALA A 53 26.13 1.32 18.28
CA ALA A 53 24.78 1.89 18.24
C ALA A 53 24.22 1.91 16.81
N ALA A 54 25.06 2.16 15.80
CA ALA A 54 24.62 2.17 14.41
C ALA A 54 24.36 0.76 13.85
N LEU A 55 25.16 -0.23 14.24
CA LEU A 55 25.04 -1.60 13.72
C LEU A 55 24.04 -2.45 14.51
N TRP A 56 23.93 -2.23 15.82
CA TRP A 56 23.08 -3.00 16.73
C TRP A 56 22.42 -2.10 17.80
N PRO A 57 21.51 -1.19 17.41
CA PRO A 57 20.93 -0.18 18.31
C PRO A 57 20.12 -0.75 19.49
N ASN A 58 19.67 -2.01 19.39
CA ASN A 58 18.84 -2.68 20.40
C ASN A 58 19.60 -3.77 21.17
N GLN A 59 20.93 -3.77 21.15
CA GLN A 59 21.76 -4.74 21.87
C GLN A 59 22.81 -4.02 22.72
N SER A 60 22.86 -4.32 24.02
CA SER A 60 23.95 -3.89 24.89
C SER A 60 25.20 -4.72 24.59
N LEU A 61 26.07 -4.21 23.72
CA LEU A 61 27.34 -4.85 23.36
C LEU A 61 28.52 -4.06 23.94
N GLU A 62 29.56 -4.77 24.37
CA GLU A 62 30.77 -4.17 24.95
C GLU A 62 31.66 -3.51 23.87
N PRO A 63 32.21 -2.29 24.09
CA PRO A 63 33.13 -1.61 23.18
C PRO A 63 34.37 -2.44 22.76
N GLU A 64 34.79 -3.39 23.60
CA GLU A 64 35.84 -4.37 23.33
C GLU A 64 35.57 -5.19 22.08
N LEU A 65 34.30 -5.42 21.71
CA LEU A 65 33.90 -6.11 20.49
C LEU A 65 34.40 -5.37 19.24
N VAL A 66 34.28 -4.05 19.21
CA VAL A 66 34.80 -3.23 18.10
C VAL A 66 36.32 -3.30 18.04
N THR A 67 36.98 -3.35 19.21
CA THR A 67 38.45 -3.44 19.29
C THR A 67 38.97 -4.76 18.73
N LYS A 68 38.31 -5.88 19.08
CA LYS A 68 38.63 -7.20 18.53
C LYS A 68 38.35 -7.27 17.02
N ALA A 69 37.21 -6.74 16.57
CA ALA A 69 36.87 -6.71 15.16
C ALA A 69 37.90 -5.91 14.34
N VAL A 70 38.30 -4.72 14.80
CA VAL A 70 39.33 -3.92 14.11
C VAL A 70 40.68 -4.63 14.10
N PHE A 71 41.04 -5.35 15.17
CA PHE A 71 42.26 -6.17 15.18
C PHE A 71 42.22 -7.28 14.12
N GLU A 72 41.10 -8.01 14.00
CA GLU A 72 40.93 -9.06 13.00
C GLU A 72 40.94 -8.51 11.56
N ILE A 73 40.27 -7.38 11.34
CA ILE A 73 40.29 -6.67 10.04
C ILE A 73 41.73 -6.29 9.68
N ARG A 74 42.48 -5.67 10.60
CA ARG A 74 43.87 -5.27 10.35
C ARG A 74 44.77 -6.46 10.05
N LYS A 75 44.57 -7.59 10.74
CA LYS A 75 45.32 -8.83 10.48
C LYS A 75 45.07 -9.35 9.07
N ILE A 76 43.81 -9.37 8.62
CA ILE A 76 43.44 -9.88 7.30
C ILE A 76 43.90 -8.92 6.20
N LEU A 77 43.77 -7.62 6.41
CA LEU A 77 44.21 -6.60 5.45
C LEU A 77 45.71 -6.29 5.50
N ASN A 78 46.46 -7.01 6.34
CA ASN A 78 47.89 -6.78 6.61
C ASN A 78 48.20 -5.30 6.88
N ASP A 79 47.40 -4.69 7.76
CA ASP A 79 47.45 -3.28 8.14
C ASP A 79 48.13 -3.12 9.51
N ASN A 80 49.25 -2.40 9.54
CA ASN A 80 50.04 -2.22 10.75
C ASN A 80 49.50 -1.02 11.56
N PRO A 81 49.07 -1.18 12.83
CA PRO A 81 48.53 -0.07 13.62
C PRO A 81 49.54 1.04 13.92
N LYS A 82 50.86 0.78 13.85
CA LYS A 82 51.91 1.82 14.00
C LYS A 82 52.08 2.69 12.75
N THR A 83 51.66 2.18 11.59
CA THR A 83 51.74 2.85 10.28
C THR A 83 50.48 2.51 9.47
N PRO A 84 49.29 2.98 9.90
CA PRO A 84 48.02 2.53 9.35
C PRO A 84 47.85 2.98 7.90
N ARG A 85 47.38 2.07 7.05
CA ARG A 85 47.04 2.32 5.63
C ARG A 85 45.55 2.14 5.35
N VAL A 86 44.83 1.43 6.22
CA VAL A 86 43.41 1.15 6.03
C VAL A 86 42.57 1.67 7.19
N ILE A 87 42.91 1.33 8.43
CA ILE A 87 42.21 1.82 9.61
C ILE A 87 43.22 2.50 10.53
N GLU A 88 43.02 3.77 10.83
CA GLU A 88 43.80 4.52 11.81
C GLU A 88 43.03 4.60 13.14
N THR A 89 43.75 4.54 14.25
CA THR A 89 43.18 4.70 15.60
C THR A 89 43.46 6.12 16.08
N ILE A 90 42.40 6.87 16.38
CA ILE A 90 42.50 8.19 16.98
C ILE A 90 42.42 8.03 18.51
N PRO A 91 43.50 8.30 19.26
CA PRO A 91 43.54 8.08 20.70
C PRO A 91 42.35 8.71 21.43
N ARG A 92 41.69 7.92 22.27
CA ARG A 92 40.50 8.31 23.08
C ARG A 92 39.25 8.72 22.29
N LYS A 93 39.27 8.67 20.95
CA LYS A 93 38.12 9.08 20.12
C LYS A 93 37.52 7.91 19.35
N GLY A 94 38.34 7.02 18.76
CA GLY A 94 37.81 5.88 18.00
C GLY A 94 38.67 5.50 16.80
N TYR A 95 38.02 5.09 15.71
CA TYR A 95 38.65 4.62 14.49
C TYR A 95 38.22 5.44 13.28
N ILE A 96 39.13 5.63 12.33
CA ILE A 96 38.86 6.26 11.04
C ILE A 96 39.33 5.31 9.92
N PHE A 97 38.50 5.15 8.89
CA PHE A 97 38.88 4.41 7.70
C PHE A 97 39.55 5.34 6.69
N ILE A 98 40.80 5.04 6.33
CA ILE A 98 41.65 5.83 5.42
C ILE A 98 42.06 5.05 4.16
N GLY A 99 41.60 3.80 4.01
CA GLY A 99 41.93 2.95 2.86
C GLY A 99 41.29 3.42 1.54
N LYS A 100 41.97 3.24 0.41
CA LYS A 100 41.40 3.55 -0.92
C LYS A 100 40.46 2.43 -1.39
N ILE A 101 39.26 2.80 -1.84
CA ILE A 101 38.24 1.87 -2.33
C ILE A 101 38.13 1.94 -3.86
N ASN A 102 38.06 0.79 -4.52
CA ASN A 102 37.77 0.69 -5.95
C ASN A 102 36.58 -0.24 -6.22
N ILE A 103 35.63 0.18 -7.05
CA ILE A 103 34.44 -0.59 -7.43
C ILE A 103 34.60 -0.97 -8.90
N LYS A 104 35.06 -2.19 -9.20
CA LYS A 104 35.13 -2.70 -10.57
C LYS A 104 33.77 -3.29 -10.96
N GLU A 105 33.08 -2.68 -11.91
CA GLU A 105 31.95 -3.29 -12.61
C GLU A 105 32.45 -4.47 -13.48
N ARG A 106 31.87 -5.65 -13.29
CA ARG A 106 32.32 -6.86 -14.01
C ARG A 106 31.50 -7.04 -15.29
N LYS A 107 32.16 -6.89 -16.45
CA LYS A 107 31.73 -7.52 -17.71
C LYS A 107 31.83 -9.05 -17.55
N LEU A 108 30.75 -9.75 -17.87
CA LEU A 108 30.71 -11.22 -17.89
C LEU A 108 31.39 -11.72 -19.17
N SER A 109 32.31 -12.68 -19.03
CA SER A 109 32.90 -13.45 -20.12
C SER A 109 32.98 -14.92 -19.69
N THR A 110 32.72 -15.78 -20.67
CA THR A 110 32.25 -17.17 -20.63
C THR A 110 33.36 -18.23 -20.55
N ALA A 111 32.96 -19.41 -20.03
CA ALA A 111 33.50 -20.77 -20.29
C ALA A 111 34.88 -21.12 -19.66
N ASN A 112 35.22 -22.34 -19.21
CA ASN A 112 34.65 -23.69 -19.38
C ASN A 112 34.92 -24.60 -18.16
N ILE A 113 34.10 -25.65 -18.06
CA ILE A 113 33.94 -26.68 -17.02
C ILE A 113 34.76 -27.93 -17.37
N SER A 114 35.32 -28.66 -16.40
CA SER A 114 35.49 -30.14 -16.48
C SER A 114 36.14 -30.85 -15.27
N LEU A 115 35.88 -30.47 -14.01
CA LEU A 115 36.26 -31.34 -12.87
C LEU A 115 35.26 -31.36 -11.68
N VAL A 116 34.19 -30.57 -11.74
CA VAL A 116 33.21 -30.36 -10.65
C VAL A 116 32.19 -31.50 -10.52
N GLY A 117 32.06 -32.36 -11.55
CA GLY A 117 30.96 -33.31 -11.68
C GLY A 117 30.89 -34.39 -10.59
N VAL A 118 32.03 -34.88 -10.10
CA VAL A 118 32.02 -36.05 -9.19
C VAL A 118 31.79 -35.65 -7.73
N PHE A 119 32.30 -34.49 -7.31
CA PHE A 119 32.11 -33.98 -5.95
C PHE A 119 30.69 -33.42 -5.74
N ALA A 120 30.07 -32.90 -6.80
CA ALA A 120 28.71 -32.36 -6.76
C ALA A 120 27.65 -33.45 -6.50
N CYS A 121 27.84 -34.67 -6.99
CA CYS A 121 26.87 -35.75 -6.79
C CYS A 121 26.82 -36.24 -5.33
N ILE A 122 27.96 -36.26 -4.62
CA ILE A 122 28.04 -36.72 -3.23
C ILE A 122 27.46 -35.66 -2.27
N VAL A 123 27.73 -34.38 -2.53
CA VAL A 123 27.16 -33.26 -1.76
C VAL A 123 25.66 -33.10 -2.04
N ALA A 124 25.19 -33.37 -3.27
CA ALA A 124 23.78 -33.35 -3.61
C ALA A 124 22.98 -34.43 -2.88
N ALA A 125 23.51 -35.65 -2.77
CA ALA A 125 22.86 -36.73 -2.01
C ALA A 125 22.76 -36.41 -0.51
N PHE A 126 23.79 -35.79 0.06
CA PHE A 126 23.83 -35.42 1.48
C PHE A 126 22.95 -34.20 1.82
N LEU A 127 22.76 -33.28 0.88
CA LEU A 127 21.84 -32.15 1.02
C LEU A 127 20.37 -32.54 0.78
N TYR A 128 20.12 -33.62 0.04
CA TYR A 128 18.75 -34.09 -0.26
C TYR A 128 18.07 -34.74 0.96
N THR A 129 18.81 -35.43 1.83
CA THR A 129 18.21 -36.15 2.98
C THR A 129 18.03 -35.30 4.24
N ASN A 130 18.74 -34.16 4.36
CA ASN A 130 18.78 -33.38 5.61
C ASN A 130 18.07 -32.02 5.57
N ASN A 131 17.35 -31.68 4.49
CA ASN A 131 16.71 -30.36 4.36
C ASN A 131 15.17 -30.38 4.33
N THR A 132 14.51 -31.43 4.80
CA THR A 132 13.05 -31.46 4.96
C THR A 132 12.65 -31.24 6.41
N GLN A 133 12.88 -30.04 6.95
CA GLN A 133 12.07 -29.44 8.04
C GLN A 133 12.49 -27.97 8.30
N ARG A 134 12.25 -27.10 7.34
CA ARG A 134 12.02 -25.67 7.59
C ARG A 134 10.87 -25.22 6.68
N ASN A 135 9.80 -24.71 7.29
CA ASN A 135 8.67 -24.11 6.57
C ASN A 135 9.08 -22.75 5.97
N GLY A 136 10.03 -22.75 5.05
CA GLY A 136 10.35 -21.64 4.17
C GLY A 136 9.52 -21.77 2.88
N ILE A 137 8.83 -20.71 2.50
CA ILE A 137 8.15 -20.62 1.20
C ILE A 137 9.22 -20.72 0.11
N ASP A 138 9.10 -21.74 -0.73
CA ASP A 138 9.95 -21.92 -1.91
C ASP A 138 9.67 -20.80 -2.93
N LEU A 139 10.62 -19.87 -3.05
CA LEU A 139 10.62 -18.77 -4.01
C LEU A 139 11.40 -19.13 -5.29
N SER A 140 11.80 -20.40 -5.48
CA SER A 140 12.76 -20.81 -6.51
C SER A 140 12.18 -21.54 -7.72
N ASN A 141 10.88 -21.43 -7.98
CA ASN A 141 10.28 -21.78 -9.26
C ASN A 141 9.54 -20.56 -9.82
N VAL A 142 10.25 -19.72 -10.58
CA VAL A 142 9.61 -18.75 -11.47
C VAL A 142 9.47 -19.47 -12.82
N PRO A 143 8.25 -19.88 -13.23
CA PRO A 143 8.04 -20.39 -14.58
C PRO A 143 8.60 -19.39 -15.57
N THR A 144 9.27 -19.88 -16.62
CA THR A 144 9.54 -19.06 -17.81
C THR A 144 8.19 -18.53 -18.29
N LYS A 145 8.03 -17.20 -18.30
CA LYS A 145 6.76 -16.54 -18.61
C LYS A 145 6.92 -15.78 -19.91
N LYS A 146 6.12 -16.14 -20.91
CA LYS A 146 5.88 -15.25 -22.05
C LYS A 146 4.83 -14.24 -21.60
N ILE A 147 5.23 -12.97 -21.55
CA ILE A 147 4.36 -11.85 -21.14
C ILE A 147 3.87 -11.16 -22.41
N ILE A 148 2.57 -11.19 -22.65
CA ILE A 148 1.95 -10.43 -23.73
C ILE A 148 1.15 -9.29 -23.10
N ARG A 149 1.42 -8.07 -23.55
CA ARG A 149 0.77 -6.85 -23.07
C ARG A 149 -0.18 -6.34 -24.14
N HIS A 150 -1.43 -6.15 -23.76
CA HIS A 150 -2.47 -5.64 -24.64
C HIS A 150 -2.88 -4.27 -24.13
N SER A 151 -2.49 -3.22 -24.86
CA SER A 151 -2.95 -1.87 -24.57
C SER A 151 -4.43 -1.76 -24.91
N VAL A 152 -5.20 -1.15 -24.02
CA VAL A 152 -6.61 -0.88 -24.23
C VAL A 152 -6.82 0.59 -23.90
N ASP A 153 -7.42 1.34 -24.82
CA ASP A 153 -7.81 2.71 -24.54
C ASP A 153 -8.98 2.68 -23.55
N GLY A 154 -8.86 3.46 -22.47
CA GLY A 154 -9.86 3.66 -21.42
C GLY A 154 -9.94 2.60 -20.30
N GLU A 155 -11.10 2.53 -19.62
CA GLU A 155 -11.27 1.81 -18.36
C GLU A 155 -11.82 0.38 -18.58
N ILE A 156 -11.00 -0.63 -18.28
CA ILE A 156 -11.45 -2.03 -18.21
C ILE A 156 -12.12 -2.27 -16.86
N THR A 157 -13.32 -2.85 -16.87
CA THR A 157 -14.08 -3.15 -15.64
C THR A 157 -14.18 -4.63 -15.32
N SER A 158 -14.03 -5.52 -16.30
CA SER A 158 -14.04 -6.98 -16.14
C SER A 158 -13.35 -7.68 -17.31
N ILE A 159 -12.86 -8.89 -17.07
CA ILE A 159 -12.28 -9.79 -18.07
C ILE A 159 -12.75 -11.24 -17.85
N SER A 160 -12.90 -11.99 -18.94
CA SER A 160 -13.25 -13.41 -18.95
C SER A 160 -12.66 -14.12 -20.18
N VAL A 161 -12.55 -15.44 -20.17
CA VAL A 161 -12.15 -16.23 -21.35
C VAL A 161 -13.32 -17.11 -21.76
N ASN A 162 -13.75 -16.98 -23.01
CA ASN A 162 -14.85 -17.77 -23.55
C ASN A 162 -14.40 -19.14 -24.08
N ASN A 163 -15.37 -19.90 -24.60
CA ASN A 163 -15.21 -21.31 -24.98
C ASN A 163 -14.37 -21.54 -26.21
N ASN A 164 -14.21 -20.48 -27.01
CA ASN A 164 -13.35 -20.47 -28.18
C ASN A 164 -11.95 -19.97 -27.83
N ASN A 165 -11.60 -19.90 -26.53
CA ASN A 165 -10.35 -19.36 -26.01
C ASN A 165 -10.11 -17.88 -26.40
N HIS A 166 -11.18 -17.14 -26.65
CA HIS A 166 -11.08 -15.71 -26.88
C HIS A 166 -11.27 -14.98 -25.56
N LEU A 167 -10.42 -13.99 -25.34
CA LEU A 167 -10.53 -13.12 -24.20
C LEU A 167 -11.65 -12.11 -24.44
N LEU A 168 -12.57 -12.01 -23.49
CA LEU A 168 -13.62 -11.01 -23.44
C LEU A 168 -13.29 -9.98 -22.36
N PHE A 169 -13.63 -8.73 -22.60
CA PHE A 169 -13.49 -7.68 -21.60
C PHE A 169 -14.54 -6.59 -21.78
N THR A 170 -14.82 -5.89 -20.70
CA THR A 170 -15.78 -4.78 -20.68
C THR A 170 -15.03 -3.47 -20.59
N HIS A 171 -15.40 -2.53 -21.45
CA HIS A 171 -14.81 -1.20 -21.52
C HIS A 171 -15.84 -0.16 -21.11
N LYS A 172 -15.51 0.69 -20.14
CA LYS A 172 -16.39 1.74 -19.66
C LYS A 172 -16.05 3.08 -20.31
N GLU A 173 -17.05 3.68 -20.95
CA GLU A 173 -17.00 5.02 -21.53
C GLU A 173 -18.13 5.86 -20.91
N ASN A 174 -17.76 6.86 -20.12
CA ASN A 174 -18.68 7.69 -19.34
C ASN A 174 -19.57 6.84 -18.41
N SER A 175 -20.89 6.85 -18.61
CA SER A 175 -21.88 6.05 -17.88
C SER A 175 -22.24 4.75 -18.58
N SER A 176 -21.72 4.50 -19.78
CA SER A 176 -22.01 3.30 -20.56
C SER A 176 -20.84 2.33 -20.53
N SER A 177 -21.12 1.05 -20.80
CA SER A 177 -20.08 0.05 -20.93
C SER A 177 -20.34 -0.83 -22.14
N SER A 178 -19.30 -1.10 -22.90
CA SER A 178 -19.33 -1.91 -24.11
C SER A 178 -18.57 -3.22 -23.91
N LEU A 179 -19.03 -4.27 -24.56
CA LEU A 179 -18.37 -5.57 -24.56
C LEU A 179 -17.40 -5.69 -25.73
N TYR A 180 -16.20 -6.21 -25.48
CA TYR A 180 -15.17 -6.40 -26.49
C TYR A 180 -14.66 -7.83 -26.50
N LEU A 181 -14.33 -8.30 -27.70
CA LEU A 181 -13.61 -9.54 -27.96
C LEU A 181 -12.17 -9.19 -28.34
N HIS A 182 -11.21 -9.74 -27.61
CA HIS A 182 -9.80 -9.70 -27.96
C HIS A 182 -9.40 -10.97 -28.71
N ASN A 183 -8.88 -10.81 -29.91
CA ASN A 183 -8.33 -11.92 -30.68
C ASN A 183 -6.83 -12.08 -30.37
N ASN A 184 -6.49 -13.16 -29.65
CA ASN A 184 -5.11 -13.45 -29.25
C ASN A 184 -4.13 -13.64 -30.43
N THR A 185 -4.62 -13.97 -31.63
CA THR A 185 -3.77 -14.19 -32.83
C THR A 185 -3.51 -12.90 -33.60
N THR A 186 -4.54 -12.08 -33.80
CA THR A 186 -4.42 -10.83 -34.58
C THR A 186 -4.11 -9.62 -33.71
N LEU A 187 -4.19 -9.76 -32.38
CA LEU A 187 -4.07 -8.71 -31.37
C LEU A 187 -5.08 -7.56 -31.54
N LYS A 188 -6.16 -7.78 -32.31
CA LYS A 188 -7.22 -6.80 -32.54
C LYS A 188 -8.36 -6.95 -31.52
N ASN A 189 -8.90 -5.81 -31.12
CA ASN A 189 -10.11 -5.71 -30.31
C ASN A 189 -11.31 -5.48 -31.22
N THR A 190 -12.39 -6.23 -31.03
CA THR A 190 -13.65 -6.08 -31.77
C THR A 190 -14.77 -5.80 -30.78
N LYS A 191 -15.47 -4.66 -30.94
CA LYS A 191 -16.66 -4.35 -30.16
C LYS A 191 -17.79 -5.31 -30.54
N LEU A 192 -18.44 -5.90 -29.56
CA LEU A 192 -19.60 -6.78 -29.75
C LEU A 192 -20.88 -5.98 -29.57
N GLU A 193 -21.85 -6.20 -30.46
CA GLU A 193 -23.18 -5.60 -30.31
C GLU A 193 -23.91 -6.23 -29.12
N THR A 194 -24.52 -5.39 -28.30
CA THR A 194 -25.25 -5.80 -27.11
C THR A 194 -26.45 -4.90 -26.88
N PRO A 195 -27.62 -5.45 -26.50
CA PRO A 195 -28.78 -4.64 -26.13
C PRO A 195 -28.62 -4.02 -24.73
N LEU A 196 -27.55 -4.36 -24.00
CA LEU A 196 -27.32 -3.93 -22.62
C LEU A 196 -26.49 -2.64 -22.59
N THR A 197 -26.94 -1.66 -21.80
CA THR A 197 -26.27 -0.35 -21.68
C THR A 197 -25.22 -0.29 -20.58
N GLU A 198 -25.34 -1.14 -19.54
CA GLU A 198 -24.46 -1.16 -18.36
C GLU A 198 -24.05 -2.59 -17.94
N ILE A 199 -23.02 -3.12 -18.57
CA ILE A 199 -22.35 -4.37 -18.23
C ILE A 199 -21.36 -4.13 -17.08
N LYS A 200 -21.67 -4.73 -15.94
CA LYS A 200 -20.86 -4.65 -14.72
C LYS A 200 -19.77 -5.71 -14.67
N ASP A 201 -20.09 -6.93 -15.10
CA ASP A 201 -19.18 -8.07 -15.02
C ASP A 201 -19.50 -9.06 -16.16
N ILE A 202 -18.48 -9.77 -16.62
CA ILE A 202 -18.62 -10.88 -17.57
C ILE A 202 -17.90 -12.12 -17.04
N PHE A 203 -18.54 -13.26 -17.20
CA PHE A 203 -17.99 -14.53 -16.77
C PHE A 203 -18.43 -15.62 -17.74
N SER A 204 -17.50 -16.47 -18.12
CA SER A 204 -17.70 -17.47 -19.16
C SER A 204 -17.39 -18.85 -18.60
N THR A 205 -18.11 -19.84 -19.12
CA THR A 205 -17.94 -21.27 -18.83
C THR A 205 -18.00 -22.04 -20.14
N LYS A 206 -17.50 -23.29 -20.15
CA LYS A 206 -17.31 -24.13 -21.36
C LYS A 206 -18.49 -24.17 -22.35
N GLY A 207 -19.73 -23.91 -21.93
CA GLY A 207 -20.90 -23.85 -22.81
C GLY A 207 -21.40 -22.44 -23.12
N SER A 208 -21.28 -21.45 -22.22
CA SER A 208 -21.87 -20.12 -22.42
C SER A 208 -21.18 -18.95 -21.73
N ASP A 209 -21.43 -17.75 -22.25
CA ASP A 209 -21.07 -16.48 -21.64
C ASP A 209 -22.23 -15.97 -20.78
N TYR A 210 -21.91 -15.30 -19.68
CA TYR A 210 -22.90 -14.72 -18.78
C TYR A 210 -22.52 -13.28 -18.45
N ILE A 211 -23.53 -12.43 -18.43
CA ILE A 211 -23.35 -10.98 -18.29
C ILE A 211 -24.17 -10.49 -17.11
N LEU A 212 -23.49 -9.81 -16.19
CA LEU A 212 -24.12 -9.07 -15.11
C LEU A 212 -24.39 -7.65 -15.57
N ASN A 213 -25.67 -7.28 -15.63
CA ASN A 213 -26.12 -5.90 -15.84
C ASN A 213 -26.72 -5.38 -14.52
N CYS A 214 -26.26 -4.24 -14.03
CA CYS A 214 -26.78 -3.66 -12.80
C CYS A 214 -27.05 -2.18 -13.00
N ASN A 215 -28.33 -1.83 -13.12
CA ASN A 215 -28.79 -0.44 -13.08
C ASN A 215 -29.36 -0.21 -11.67
N ASP A 216 -30.68 0.03 -11.54
CA ASP A 216 -31.39 0.09 -10.25
C ASP A 216 -31.52 -1.29 -9.58
N ALA A 217 -31.60 -2.35 -10.38
CA ALA A 217 -31.59 -3.75 -9.98
C ALA A 217 -30.55 -4.52 -10.81
N CYS A 218 -30.04 -5.62 -10.27
CA CYS A 218 -29.09 -6.47 -10.96
C CYS A 218 -29.80 -7.61 -11.69
N SER A 219 -29.48 -7.80 -12.97
CA SER A 219 -29.95 -8.91 -13.80
C SER A 219 -28.77 -9.67 -14.38
N ILE A 220 -28.87 -10.99 -14.46
CA ILE A 220 -27.89 -11.87 -15.09
C ILE A 220 -28.50 -12.41 -16.37
N PHE A 221 -27.77 -12.27 -17.48
CA PHE A 221 -28.15 -12.76 -18.79
C PHE A 221 -27.22 -13.89 -19.23
N LYS A 222 -27.79 -14.96 -19.78
CA LYS A 222 -27.05 -15.95 -20.58
C LYS A 222 -26.88 -15.40 -21.98
N ARG A 223 -25.65 -15.38 -22.49
CA ARG A 223 -25.33 -14.97 -23.85
C ARG A 223 -24.89 -16.17 -24.67
N GLU A 224 -25.62 -16.44 -25.74
CA GLU A 224 -25.30 -17.44 -26.74
C GLU A 224 -25.26 -16.74 -28.11
N LYS A 225 -24.06 -16.51 -28.64
CA LYS A 225 -23.81 -15.64 -29.81
C LYS A 225 -24.38 -14.23 -29.58
N ASP A 226 -25.43 -13.86 -30.32
CA ASP A 226 -26.09 -12.54 -30.26
C ASP A 226 -27.41 -12.59 -29.48
N ASN A 227 -27.78 -13.76 -28.93
CA ASN A 227 -28.98 -13.91 -28.12
C ASN A 227 -28.66 -13.71 -26.63
N TYR A 228 -29.52 -12.97 -25.92
CA TYR A 228 -29.37 -12.62 -24.51
C TYR A 228 -30.63 -13.04 -23.75
N THR A 229 -30.53 -14.12 -22.97
CA THR A 229 -31.66 -14.67 -22.21
C THR A 229 -31.55 -14.30 -20.73
N PRO A 230 -32.54 -13.63 -20.12
CA PRO A 230 -32.49 -13.32 -18.69
C PRO A 230 -32.60 -14.60 -17.86
N ILE A 231 -31.72 -14.76 -16.86
CA ILE A 231 -31.68 -15.92 -15.95
C ILE A 231 -32.16 -15.55 -14.56
N LEU A 232 -31.70 -14.40 -14.05
CA LEU A 232 -31.98 -13.96 -12.69
C LEU A 232 -32.13 -12.45 -12.69
N LYS A 233 -33.11 -11.96 -11.92
CA LYS A 233 -33.24 -10.55 -11.56
C LYS A 233 -33.39 -10.43 -10.06
N ILE A 234 -32.59 -9.57 -9.45
CA ILE A 234 -32.51 -9.38 -8.00
C ILE A 234 -32.32 -7.90 -7.66
N ASN A 235 -32.92 -7.45 -6.56
CA ASN A 235 -32.84 -6.06 -6.13
C ASN A 235 -31.57 -5.78 -5.30
N GLU A 236 -30.94 -6.83 -4.79
CA GLU A 236 -29.70 -6.75 -4.04
C GLU A 236 -28.51 -6.42 -4.94
N ARG A 237 -27.57 -5.66 -4.38
CA ARG A 237 -26.32 -5.31 -5.05
C ARG A 237 -25.41 -6.54 -5.16
N ILE A 238 -25.31 -7.09 -6.38
CA ILE A 238 -24.31 -8.10 -6.73
C ILE A 238 -22.96 -7.42 -6.96
N ILE A 239 -21.90 -7.98 -6.39
CA ILE A 239 -20.51 -7.53 -6.59
C ILE A 239 -19.78 -8.41 -7.62
N LYS A 240 -19.94 -9.73 -7.51
CA LYS A 240 -19.25 -10.71 -8.34
C LYS A 240 -20.09 -11.97 -8.49
N VAL A 241 -19.94 -12.67 -9.60
CA VAL A 241 -20.65 -13.92 -9.91
C VAL A 241 -19.66 -14.98 -10.34
N SER A 242 -19.93 -16.23 -9.98
CA SER A 242 -19.29 -17.42 -10.55
C SER A 242 -20.36 -18.42 -10.98
N VAL A 243 -20.13 -19.13 -12.07
CA VAL A 243 -21.02 -20.17 -12.61
C VAL A 243 -20.32 -21.51 -12.46
N SER A 244 -21.05 -22.52 -12.03
CA SER A 244 -20.48 -23.87 -11.90
C SER A 244 -20.14 -24.45 -13.28
N PRO A 245 -19.12 -25.33 -13.40
CA PRO A 245 -18.72 -25.89 -14.70
C PRO A 245 -19.81 -26.66 -15.44
N ASN A 246 -20.82 -27.15 -14.72
CA ASN A 246 -22.00 -27.83 -15.28
C ASN A 246 -23.17 -26.88 -15.60
N GLU A 247 -23.00 -25.57 -15.44
CA GLU A 247 -23.99 -24.52 -15.69
C GLU A 247 -25.31 -24.69 -14.91
N LYS A 248 -25.28 -25.37 -13.76
CA LYS A 248 -26.45 -25.59 -12.90
C LYS A 248 -26.57 -24.59 -11.75
N TRP A 249 -25.46 -23.99 -11.32
CA TRP A 249 -25.41 -23.13 -10.14
C TRP A 249 -24.73 -21.81 -10.43
N LEU A 250 -25.28 -20.75 -9.84
CA LEU A 250 -24.63 -19.46 -9.68
C LEU A 250 -24.20 -19.29 -8.22
N ALA A 251 -22.99 -18.78 -8.01
CA ALA A 251 -22.54 -18.25 -6.73
C ALA A 251 -22.43 -16.73 -6.85
N LEU A 252 -23.20 -16.03 -6.03
CA LEU A 252 -23.33 -14.58 -6.03
C LEU A 252 -22.66 -13.99 -4.78
N GLN A 253 -21.73 -13.07 -4.97
CA GLN A 253 -21.28 -12.20 -3.88
C GLN A 253 -22.23 -11.01 -3.76
N ILE A 254 -23.04 -10.97 -2.71
CA ILE A 254 -24.07 -9.96 -2.48
C ILE A 254 -23.67 -9.07 -1.31
N THR A 255 -23.95 -7.76 -1.39
CA THR A 255 -23.76 -6.84 -0.27
C THR A 255 -25.06 -6.64 0.50
N LYS A 256 -25.07 -6.98 1.78
CA LYS A 256 -26.21 -6.77 2.69
C LYS A 256 -25.71 -6.24 4.03
N HIS A 257 -26.32 -5.16 4.54
CA HIS A 257 -25.90 -4.47 5.79
C HIS A 257 -24.37 -4.22 5.88
N HIS A 258 -23.76 -3.74 4.78
CA HIS A 258 -22.32 -3.49 4.65
C HIS A 258 -21.40 -4.71 4.80
N ARG A 259 -21.94 -5.93 4.76
CA ARG A 259 -21.15 -7.17 4.69
C ARG A 259 -21.36 -7.86 3.34
N HIS A 260 -20.34 -8.57 2.88
CA HIS A 260 -20.44 -9.41 1.70
C HIS A 260 -20.79 -10.82 2.12
N ASN A 261 -21.80 -11.40 1.47
CA ASN A 261 -22.26 -12.76 1.67
C ASN A 261 -22.19 -13.52 0.35
N ILE A 262 -22.03 -14.84 0.42
CA ILE A 262 -22.19 -15.72 -0.75
C ILE A 262 -23.60 -16.31 -0.74
N ALA A 263 -24.27 -16.23 -1.88
CA ALA A 263 -25.54 -16.89 -2.12
C ALA A 263 -25.44 -17.83 -3.33
N LEU A 264 -26.11 -18.98 -3.25
CA LEU A 264 -26.25 -19.95 -4.32
C LEU A 264 -27.63 -19.83 -4.96
N VAL A 265 -27.68 -19.94 -6.28
CA VAL A 265 -28.92 -19.93 -7.06
C VAL A 265 -28.87 -21.06 -8.07
N SER A 266 -29.89 -21.91 -8.10
CA SER A 266 -30.05 -22.95 -9.13
C SER A 266 -30.54 -22.32 -10.43
N ILE A 267 -29.89 -22.62 -11.55
CA ILE A 267 -30.28 -22.14 -12.88
C ILE A 267 -31.37 -23.03 -13.50
N GLU A 268 -31.55 -24.25 -12.98
CA GLU A 268 -32.50 -25.23 -13.54
C GLU A 268 -33.95 -24.99 -13.09
N GLU A 269 -34.15 -24.28 -11.98
CA GLU A 269 -35.47 -24.03 -11.40
C GLU A 269 -36.08 -22.73 -11.93
N LYS A 270 -37.31 -22.79 -12.46
CA LYS A 270 -38.03 -21.59 -12.97
C LYS A 270 -38.23 -20.50 -11.91
N ASP A 271 -38.36 -20.89 -10.64
CA ASP A 271 -38.48 -20.01 -9.47
C ASP A 271 -37.24 -20.13 -8.57
N ALA A 272 -36.07 -19.89 -9.15
CA ALA A 272 -34.78 -20.11 -8.51
C ALA A 272 -34.68 -19.46 -7.11
N LYS A 273 -34.67 -20.29 -6.07
CA LYS A 273 -34.52 -19.83 -4.69
C LYS A 273 -33.08 -19.44 -4.42
N ILE A 274 -32.92 -18.31 -3.72
CA ILE A 274 -31.61 -17.84 -3.26
C ILE A 274 -31.28 -18.52 -1.93
N PHE A 275 -30.20 -19.31 -1.93
CA PHE A 275 -29.69 -19.97 -0.74
C PHE A 275 -28.45 -19.25 -0.22
N TYR A 276 -28.56 -18.58 0.93
CA TYR A 276 -27.42 -17.91 1.55
C TYR A 276 -26.55 -18.92 2.29
N LEU A 277 -25.25 -18.91 2.01
CA LEU A 277 -24.30 -19.76 2.73
C LEU A 277 -24.12 -19.24 4.17
N PRO A 278 -23.85 -20.14 5.14
CA PRO A 278 -23.42 -19.73 6.47
C PRO A 278 -22.18 -18.84 6.37
N HIS A 279 -22.18 -17.73 7.10
CA HIS A 279 -21.09 -16.76 7.08
C HIS A 279 -20.56 -16.51 8.50
N ASN A 280 -19.24 -16.32 8.63
CA ASN A 280 -18.59 -15.97 9.89
C ASN A 280 -17.80 -14.64 9.77
N GLY A 281 -18.06 -13.88 8.71
CA GLY A 281 -17.38 -12.64 8.42
C GLY A 281 -17.87 -11.97 7.15
N SER A 282 -16.95 -11.46 6.35
CA SER A 282 -17.19 -10.99 4.99
C SER A 282 -16.71 -12.05 4.00
N GLU A 283 -17.63 -12.58 3.21
CA GLU A 283 -17.38 -13.64 2.24
C GLU A 283 -17.25 -13.04 0.83
N GLN A 284 -16.16 -13.36 0.11
CA GLN A 284 -15.76 -12.66 -1.11
C GLN A 284 -15.15 -13.61 -2.15
N HIS A 285 -15.16 -13.18 -3.42
CA HIS A 285 -14.52 -13.87 -4.55
C HIS A 285 -14.91 -15.35 -4.70
N PRO A 286 -16.21 -15.67 -4.85
CA PRO A 286 -16.64 -17.04 -5.09
C PRO A 286 -16.10 -17.55 -6.42
N VAL A 287 -15.64 -18.80 -6.43
CA VAL A 287 -15.11 -19.49 -7.61
C VAL A 287 -15.44 -20.98 -7.50
N PHE A 288 -16.15 -21.51 -8.50
CA PHE A 288 -16.36 -22.96 -8.61
C PHE A 288 -15.11 -23.69 -9.09
N ALA A 289 -14.87 -24.86 -8.50
CA ALA A 289 -13.93 -25.86 -8.98
C ALA A 289 -14.64 -26.90 -9.87
N ASN A 290 -13.88 -27.82 -10.44
CA ASN A 290 -14.40 -28.90 -11.28
C ASN A 290 -15.13 -30.01 -10.51
N ASP A 291 -14.95 -30.08 -9.18
CA ASP A 291 -15.35 -31.17 -8.30
C ASP A 291 -16.55 -30.84 -7.39
N ASN A 292 -17.56 -30.12 -7.92
CA ASN A 292 -18.73 -29.65 -7.16
C ASN A 292 -18.39 -28.87 -5.87
N SER A 293 -17.18 -28.32 -5.80
CA SER A 293 -16.75 -27.47 -4.69
C SER A 293 -16.83 -26.00 -5.08
N LEU A 294 -17.30 -25.17 -4.15
CA LEU A 294 -17.28 -23.71 -4.24
C LEU A 294 -16.25 -23.17 -3.26
N TYR A 295 -15.22 -22.54 -3.80
CA TYR A 295 -14.19 -21.86 -3.02
C TYR A 295 -14.48 -20.37 -2.93
N TYR A 296 -14.22 -19.78 -1.77
CA TYR A 296 -14.34 -18.34 -1.55
C TYR A 296 -13.42 -17.89 -0.42
N ILE A 297 -13.18 -16.57 -0.35
CA ILE A 297 -12.38 -15.95 0.70
C ILE A 297 -13.32 -15.54 1.83
N SER A 298 -13.02 -16.03 3.03
CA SER A 298 -13.70 -15.61 4.26
C SER A 298 -12.79 -14.72 5.08
N GLN A 299 -13.26 -13.52 5.40
CA GLN A 299 -12.56 -12.59 6.28
C GLN A 299 -13.35 -12.35 7.57
N THR A 300 -12.81 -12.80 8.69
CA THR A 300 -13.40 -12.64 10.02
C THR A 300 -13.33 -11.18 10.49
N SER A 301 -14.07 -10.85 11.56
CA SER A 301 -14.09 -9.50 12.15
C SER A 301 -12.70 -9.00 12.61
N ASP A 302 -11.83 -9.91 13.06
CA ASP A 302 -10.43 -9.64 13.41
C ASP A 302 -9.49 -9.53 12.19
N ARG A 303 -10.06 -9.49 10.97
CA ARG A 303 -9.37 -9.42 9.67
C ARG A 303 -8.37 -10.57 9.46
N LYS A 304 -8.65 -11.78 9.96
CA LYS A 304 -7.94 -12.99 9.51
C LYS A 304 -8.59 -13.49 8.23
N THR A 305 -7.77 -14.00 7.33
CA THR A 305 -8.21 -14.45 6.00
C THR A 305 -8.17 -15.96 5.95
N TYR A 306 -9.25 -16.57 5.44
CA TYR A 306 -9.37 -18.00 5.25
C TYR A 306 -9.80 -18.31 3.82
N LEU A 307 -9.35 -19.44 3.29
CA LEU A 307 -9.94 -20.07 2.13
C LEU A 307 -11.05 -21.00 2.63
N ALA A 308 -12.29 -20.69 2.30
CA ALA A 308 -13.43 -21.55 2.56
C ALA A 308 -13.69 -22.46 1.35
N ASN A 309 -14.06 -23.71 1.61
CA ASN A 309 -14.55 -24.66 0.63
C ASN A 309 -15.93 -25.14 1.07
N TYR A 310 -16.96 -24.80 0.30
CA TYR A 310 -18.31 -25.32 0.44
C TYR A 310 -18.54 -26.43 -0.60
N ASN A 311 -18.81 -27.65 -0.11
CA ASN A 311 -19.11 -28.78 -0.98
C ASN A 311 -20.62 -28.83 -1.27
N LEU A 312 -21.01 -28.78 -2.54
CA LEU A 312 -22.42 -28.72 -2.97
C LEU A 312 -23.21 -29.98 -2.58
N ASP A 313 -22.58 -31.15 -2.56
CA ASP A 313 -23.24 -32.43 -2.33
C ASP A 313 -23.51 -32.68 -0.83
N THR A 314 -22.50 -32.47 0.01
CA THR A 314 -22.59 -32.64 1.48
C THR A 314 -23.17 -31.43 2.20
N ARG A 315 -23.18 -30.26 1.54
CA ARG A 315 -23.59 -28.96 2.12
C ARG A 315 -22.77 -28.54 3.35
N GLN A 316 -21.53 -28.98 3.41
CA GLN A 316 -20.60 -28.64 4.49
C GLN A 316 -19.54 -27.64 4.03
N THR A 317 -19.14 -26.76 4.94
CA THR A 317 -18.04 -25.80 4.74
C THR A 317 -16.84 -26.21 5.56
N THR A 318 -15.66 -26.24 4.94
CA THR A 318 -14.36 -26.33 5.62
C THR A 318 -13.56 -25.05 5.37
N THR A 319 -12.63 -24.71 6.26
CA THR A 319 -11.79 -23.52 6.12
C THR A 319 -10.31 -23.84 6.36
N LYS A 320 -9.43 -23.19 5.59
CA LYS A 320 -7.98 -23.22 5.76
C LYS A 320 -7.46 -21.79 5.93
N PRO A 321 -6.62 -21.48 6.93
CA PRO A 321 -6.07 -20.15 7.10
C PRO A 321 -5.16 -19.78 5.92
N LEU A 322 -5.29 -18.55 5.41
CA LEU A 322 -4.42 -18.02 4.37
C LEU A 322 -3.48 -16.97 4.99
N PRO A 323 -2.20 -16.95 4.59
CA PRO A 323 -1.24 -15.98 5.11
C PRO A 323 -1.42 -14.58 4.47
N ILE A 324 -2.33 -14.40 3.51
CA ILE A 324 -2.54 -13.16 2.76
C ILE A 324 -3.47 -12.22 3.56
N ASP A 325 -2.99 -11.01 3.84
CA ASP A 325 -3.71 -10.03 4.69
C ASP A 325 -4.91 -9.40 3.97
N ARG A 326 -4.85 -9.26 2.64
CA ARG A 326 -5.93 -8.71 1.82
C ARG A 326 -5.99 -9.41 0.47
N VAL A 327 -7.13 -9.98 0.12
CA VAL A 327 -7.37 -10.62 -1.18
C VAL A 327 -8.24 -9.71 -2.05
N SER A 328 -7.79 -9.43 -3.26
CA SER A 328 -8.52 -8.61 -4.24
C SER A 328 -9.04 -9.42 -5.44
N GLY A 329 -8.67 -10.69 -5.55
CA GLY A 329 -9.20 -11.58 -6.57
C GLY A 329 -8.78 -13.04 -6.34
N LEU A 330 -9.64 -13.94 -6.80
CA LEU A 330 -9.44 -15.39 -6.82
C LEU A 330 -9.97 -15.91 -8.16
N SER A 331 -9.27 -16.87 -8.76
CA SER A 331 -9.70 -17.57 -9.97
C SER A 331 -9.21 -19.02 -9.95
N PHE A 332 -10.01 -19.94 -10.48
CA PHE A 332 -9.65 -21.35 -10.57
C PHE A 332 -8.61 -21.53 -11.67
N TYR A 333 -7.59 -22.36 -11.44
CA TYR A 333 -6.54 -22.62 -12.43
C TYR A 333 -6.58 -24.07 -12.90
N THR A 334 -6.35 -24.99 -11.98
CA THR A 334 -6.39 -26.44 -12.19
C THR A 334 -6.75 -27.12 -10.87
N ASP A 335 -6.90 -28.45 -10.87
CA ASP A 335 -7.20 -29.22 -9.66
C ASP A 335 -6.24 -28.83 -8.51
N SER A 336 -6.83 -28.46 -7.38
CA SER A 336 -6.16 -27.97 -6.16
C SER A 336 -5.27 -26.71 -6.34
N LYS A 337 -5.35 -26.00 -7.46
CA LYS A 337 -4.56 -24.78 -7.74
C LYS A 337 -5.43 -23.60 -8.19
N TYR A 338 -5.13 -22.44 -7.63
CA TYR A 338 -5.89 -21.19 -7.82
C TYR A 338 -4.94 -20.03 -8.05
N VAL A 339 -5.35 -19.07 -8.87
CA VAL A 339 -4.68 -17.77 -8.97
C VAL A 339 -5.32 -16.84 -7.95
N ILE A 340 -4.51 -16.32 -7.04
CA ILE A 340 -4.94 -15.37 -6.00
C ILE A 340 -4.14 -14.08 -6.13
N THR A 341 -4.79 -12.93 -5.98
CA THR A 341 -4.13 -11.62 -6.02
C THR A 341 -4.52 -10.80 -4.80
N GLY A 342 -3.61 -9.93 -4.36
CA GLY A 342 -3.79 -9.21 -3.11
C GLY A 342 -2.50 -8.65 -2.54
N ARG A 343 -2.46 -8.50 -1.22
CA ARG A 343 -1.28 -8.05 -0.45
C ARG A 343 -0.88 -9.12 0.56
N TYR A 344 0.38 -9.52 0.51
CA TYR A 344 1.01 -10.45 1.46
C TYR A 344 2.34 -9.87 1.92
N ASN A 345 2.54 -9.68 3.23
CA ASN A 345 3.78 -9.13 3.81
C ASN A 345 4.27 -7.83 3.13
N GLY A 346 3.34 -6.94 2.76
CA GLY A 346 3.66 -5.68 2.06
C GLY A 346 3.89 -5.80 0.56
N GLN A 347 3.99 -7.02 0.01
CA GLN A 347 4.13 -7.24 -1.42
C GLN A 347 2.75 -7.41 -2.08
N TYR A 348 2.53 -6.68 -3.17
CA TYR A 348 1.39 -6.89 -4.06
C TYR A 348 1.82 -7.80 -5.22
N ALA A 349 1.09 -8.88 -5.43
CA ALA A 349 1.40 -9.83 -6.49
C ALA A 349 0.17 -10.66 -6.89
N LEU A 350 0.32 -11.38 -8.00
CA LEU A 350 -0.43 -12.59 -8.30
C LEU A 350 0.37 -13.78 -7.77
N TRP A 351 -0.28 -14.67 -7.03
CA TRP A 351 0.27 -15.92 -6.54
C TRP A 351 -0.50 -17.11 -7.11
N LEU A 352 0.21 -18.21 -7.31
CA LEU A 352 -0.38 -19.52 -7.51
C LEU A 352 -0.51 -20.17 -6.14
N LEU A 353 -1.76 -20.30 -5.70
CA LEU A 353 -2.17 -20.96 -4.47
C LEU A 353 -2.40 -22.45 -4.74
N THR A 354 -1.58 -23.32 -4.15
CA THR A 354 -1.84 -24.76 -4.10
C THR A 354 -2.48 -25.10 -2.76
N ILE A 355 -3.54 -25.91 -2.74
CA ILE A 355 -4.34 -26.16 -1.52
C ILE A 355 -3.85 -27.37 -0.71
N ASP A 356 -3.22 -28.34 -1.37
CA ASP A 356 -2.76 -29.59 -0.75
C ASP A 356 -1.38 -30.03 -1.30
N PRO A 357 -0.27 -29.79 -0.57
CA PRO A 357 -0.19 -28.97 0.64
C PRO A 357 -0.40 -27.48 0.35
N LEU A 358 -0.85 -26.73 1.37
CA LEU A 358 -1.09 -25.30 1.23
C LEU A 358 0.22 -24.56 0.96
N SER A 359 0.33 -23.91 -0.21
CA SER A 359 1.53 -23.16 -0.60
C SER A 359 1.19 -21.99 -1.53
N LEU A 360 2.04 -20.97 -1.55
CA LEU A 360 1.93 -19.81 -2.44
C LEU A 360 3.24 -19.63 -3.20
N SER A 361 3.16 -19.53 -4.53
CA SER A 361 4.30 -19.19 -5.39
C SER A 361 4.00 -17.94 -6.23
N VAL A 362 4.98 -17.05 -6.38
CA VAL A 362 4.77 -15.76 -7.07
C VAL A 362 4.67 -15.98 -8.57
N ILE A 363 3.53 -15.56 -9.14
CA ILE A 363 3.30 -15.53 -10.60
C ILE A 363 3.77 -14.19 -11.18
N ALA A 364 3.36 -13.07 -10.61
CA ALA A 364 3.78 -11.77 -11.11
C ALA A 364 3.75 -10.73 -9.99
N ASN A 365 4.78 -9.88 -9.92
CA ASN A 365 4.75 -8.73 -9.05
C ASN A 365 3.79 -7.68 -9.62
N ILE A 366 2.97 -7.10 -8.76
CA ILE A 366 2.05 -6.01 -9.12
C ILE A 366 2.58 -4.73 -8.47
N ASP A 367 2.65 -3.66 -9.24
CA ASP A 367 3.01 -2.35 -8.69
C ASP A 367 1.97 -1.99 -7.60
N PRO A 368 2.38 -1.55 -6.39
CA PRO A 368 1.45 -1.13 -5.35
C PRO A 368 0.43 -0.04 -5.78
N GLN A 369 0.71 0.66 -6.88
CA GLN A 369 -0.13 1.68 -7.49
C GLN A 369 -1.15 1.11 -8.48
N GLN A 370 -0.97 -0.15 -8.90
CA GLN A 370 -1.86 -0.87 -9.80
C GLN A 370 -2.94 -1.60 -9.03
N LYS A 371 -4.15 -1.56 -9.60
CA LYS A 371 -5.25 -2.40 -9.15
C LYS A 371 -5.48 -3.52 -10.16
N VAL A 372 -5.46 -4.77 -9.70
CA VAL A 372 -5.93 -5.90 -10.50
C VAL A 372 -7.46 -5.89 -10.49
N ILE A 373 -8.07 -5.74 -11.66
CA ILE A 373 -9.52 -5.64 -11.85
C ILE A 373 -10.16 -7.02 -11.99
N GLY A 374 -9.52 -7.91 -12.75
CA GLY A 374 -10.02 -9.25 -12.98
C GLY A 374 -8.89 -10.22 -13.31
N ILE A 375 -9.15 -11.51 -13.10
CA ILE A 375 -8.28 -12.63 -13.47
C ILE A 375 -9.13 -13.62 -14.23
N ALA A 376 -8.72 -13.95 -15.45
CA ALA A 376 -9.34 -14.97 -16.27
C ALA A 376 -8.29 -16.02 -16.67
N VAL A 377 -8.66 -17.30 -16.60
CA VAL A 377 -7.75 -18.40 -16.93
C VAL A 377 -8.26 -19.09 -18.18
N ASP A 378 -7.43 -19.16 -19.22
CA ASP A 378 -7.66 -20.08 -20.33
C ASP A 378 -7.21 -21.48 -19.89
N HIS A 379 -8.16 -22.33 -19.51
CA HIS A 379 -7.87 -23.67 -19.02
C HIS A 379 -7.31 -24.62 -20.09
N LYS A 380 -7.45 -24.32 -21.38
CA LYS A 380 -6.95 -25.14 -22.49
C LYS A 380 -5.49 -24.81 -22.80
N THR A 381 -5.12 -23.53 -22.82
CA THR A 381 -3.71 -23.13 -23.01
C THR A 381 -2.93 -22.98 -21.71
N LYS A 382 -3.62 -23.02 -20.56
CA LYS A 382 -3.08 -22.74 -19.22
C LYS A 382 -2.54 -21.31 -19.07
N THR A 383 -3.01 -20.39 -19.91
CA THR A 383 -2.68 -18.97 -19.89
C THR A 383 -3.50 -18.24 -18.83
N ILE A 384 -2.84 -17.37 -18.07
CA ILE A 384 -3.47 -16.50 -17.07
C ILE A 384 -3.54 -15.09 -17.66
N HIS A 385 -4.75 -14.56 -17.81
CA HIS A 385 -5.01 -13.18 -18.18
C HIS A 385 -5.38 -12.39 -16.92
N TYR A 386 -4.80 -11.22 -16.74
CA TYR A 386 -5.22 -10.30 -15.70
C TYR A 386 -5.24 -8.87 -16.22
N ALA A 387 -6.26 -8.13 -15.81
CA ALA A 387 -6.39 -6.71 -16.14
C ALA A 387 -5.86 -5.88 -14.99
N ILE A 388 -4.93 -4.98 -15.29
CA ILE A 388 -4.44 -3.97 -14.37
C ILE A 388 -5.02 -2.61 -14.76
N GLN A 389 -5.27 -1.80 -13.74
CA GLN A 389 -5.71 -0.44 -13.89
C GLN A 389 -4.76 0.48 -13.12
N ASN A 390 -4.31 1.54 -13.77
CA ASN A 390 -3.59 2.64 -13.15
C ASN A 390 -4.56 3.80 -12.98
N ARG A 391 -4.57 4.40 -11.78
CA ARG A 391 -5.26 5.65 -11.50
C ARG A 391 -4.22 6.62 -10.93
N PRO A 392 -3.48 7.34 -11.78
CA PRO A 392 -2.56 8.34 -11.29
C PRO A 392 -3.35 9.45 -10.60
N ILE A 393 -2.77 10.04 -9.56
CA ILE A 393 -3.31 11.22 -8.92
C ILE A 393 -2.31 12.36 -9.11
N THR A 394 -2.80 13.49 -9.59
CA THR A 394 -1.96 14.67 -9.72
C THR A 394 -2.13 15.53 -8.48
N ILE A 395 -1.03 15.90 -7.82
CA ILE A 395 -1.04 16.98 -6.84
C ILE A 395 -1.00 18.29 -7.64
N GLN A 396 -2.03 19.11 -7.46
CA GLN A 396 -2.08 20.43 -8.06
C GLN A 396 -2.22 21.48 -6.99
N SER A 397 -1.60 22.63 -7.24
CA SER A 397 -1.82 23.82 -6.46
C SER A 397 -2.50 24.91 -7.28
N LYS A 398 -3.32 25.74 -6.63
CA LYS A 398 -3.91 26.95 -7.23
C LYS A 398 -3.74 28.13 -6.28
N GLY A 399 -3.62 29.34 -6.84
CA GLY A 399 -3.45 30.58 -6.08
C GLY A 399 -2.00 31.01 -6.01
N ALA A 400 -1.47 31.24 -4.81
CA ALA A 400 -0.08 31.64 -4.57
C ALA A 400 0.97 30.62 -5.06
N LEU A 401 0.54 29.38 -5.30
CA LEU A 401 1.34 28.29 -5.82
C LEU A 401 0.79 27.89 -7.19
N SER A 402 1.68 27.69 -8.16
CA SER A 402 1.35 27.12 -9.47
C SER A 402 2.33 25.99 -9.78
N THR A 403 2.11 24.84 -9.15
CA THR A 403 2.87 23.61 -9.40
C THR A 403 1.89 22.49 -9.72
N LYS A 404 2.22 21.70 -10.74
CA LYS A 404 1.52 20.46 -11.10
C LYS A 404 2.55 19.34 -11.00
N ILE A 405 2.34 18.44 -10.06
CA ILE A 405 3.16 17.24 -9.88
C ILE A 405 2.29 16.05 -10.25
N GLU A 406 2.58 15.42 -11.39
CA GLU A 406 1.91 14.17 -11.79
C GLU A 406 2.52 13.01 -11.04
N HIS A 407 1.73 12.29 -10.24
CA HIS A 407 2.23 11.22 -9.41
C HIS A 407 1.40 9.93 -9.52
N PRO A 408 2.01 8.75 -9.74
CA PRO A 408 1.26 7.49 -9.81
C PRO A 408 0.61 6.98 -8.49
N SER A 409 0.53 7.78 -7.42
CA SER A 409 0.06 7.30 -6.09
C SER A 409 -1.47 7.34 -5.95
N ILE A 410 -2.04 6.54 -5.03
CA ILE A 410 -3.50 6.30 -4.87
C ILE A 410 -4.19 7.26 -3.87
N ASN A 411 -3.42 7.94 -3.03
CA ASN A 411 -3.85 9.02 -2.13
C ASN A 411 -2.56 9.66 -1.60
N LEU A 412 -2.39 10.98 -1.69
CA LEU A 412 -1.10 11.60 -1.38
C LEU A 412 -1.14 12.36 -0.06
N ASP A 413 -2.30 12.91 0.34
CA ASP A 413 -2.42 13.84 1.48
C ASP A 413 -1.29 14.89 1.47
N GLY A 414 -1.10 15.52 0.30
CA GLY A 414 0.01 16.45 0.06
C GLY A 414 0.03 17.62 1.04
N LYS A 415 1.23 18.02 1.46
CA LYS A 415 1.50 19.25 2.22
C LYS A 415 2.66 19.98 1.57
N TYR A 416 2.57 21.30 1.54
CA TYR A 416 3.64 22.14 0.99
C TYR A 416 4.51 22.69 2.12
N LEU A 417 5.82 22.59 1.91
CA LEU A 417 6.85 23.17 2.77
C LEU A 417 7.42 24.41 2.05
N SER A 418 6.95 25.60 2.46
CA SER A 418 7.31 26.88 1.83
C SER A 418 8.79 27.22 1.97
N GLU A 419 9.40 26.95 3.12
CA GLU A 419 10.81 27.27 3.38
C GLU A 419 11.76 26.52 2.43
N ASN A 420 11.37 25.31 2.02
CA ASN A 420 12.19 24.41 1.22
C ASN A 420 11.72 24.28 -0.23
N ASN A 421 10.65 25.00 -0.61
CA ASN A 421 9.92 24.82 -1.86
C ASN A 421 9.74 23.33 -2.20
N ALA A 422 9.18 22.59 -1.25
CA ALA A 422 9.10 21.15 -1.31
C ALA A 422 7.68 20.66 -0.99
N PHE A 423 7.34 19.48 -1.50
CA PHE A 423 6.10 18.80 -1.17
C PHE A 423 6.39 17.54 -0.38
N ILE A 424 5.66 17.32 0.70
CA ILE A 424 5.60 16.03 1.37
C ILE A 424 4.25 15.38 1.11
N PHE A 425 4.25 14.07 1.01
CA PHE A 425 3.03 13.29 0.80
C PHE A 425 3.27 11.84 1.23
N ASN A 426 2.18 11.11 1.47
CA ASN A 426 2.25 9.67 1.67
C ASN A 426 2.26 8.93 0.32
N SER A 427 2.99 7.82 0.21
CA SER A 427 2.93 6.95 -0.97
C SER A 427 3.35 5.53 -0.63
N ASN A 428 2.65 4.55 -1.21
CA ASN A 428 2.93 3.13 -1.05
C ASN A 428 3.85 2.54 -2.13
N ARG A 429 4.48 3.37 -2.97
CA ARG A 429 5.30 2.94 -4.13
C ARG A 429 6.42 1.95 -3.79
N SER A 430 6.85 1.90 -2.53
CA SER A 430 7.88 0.97 -2.05
C SER A 430 7.32 -0.37 -1.51
N GLY A 431 6.01 -0.62 -1.66
CA GLY A 431 5.29 -1.78 -1.14
C GLY A 431 4.52 -1.49 0.16
N SER A 432 5.02 -0.55 0.96
CA SER A 432 4.34 -0.04 2.16
C SER A 432 4.17 1.47 2.08
N TYR A 433 3.18 2.01 2.80
CA TYR A 433 2.97 3.46 2.88
C TYR A 433 4.09 4.10 3.68
N GLU A 434 4.68 5.13 3.10
CA GLU A 434 5.78 5.91 3.64
C GLU A 434 5.56 7.39 3.32
N ILE A 435 6.22 8.29 4.06
CA ILE A 435 6.30 9.70 3.71
C ILE A 435 7.43 9.89 2.70
N TRP A 436 7.14 10.64 1.66
CA TRP A 436 8.05 11.03 0.60
C TRP A 436 8.15 12.54 0.55
N LEU A 437 9.32 13.02 0.13
CA LEU A 437 9.62 14.42 -0.10
C LEU A 437 10.00 14.60 -1.56
N GLU A 438 9.42 15.59 -2.19
CA GLU A 438 9.76 16.05 -3.52
C GLU A 438 10.22 17.50 -3.48
N SER A 439 11.41 17.77 -4.00
CA SER A 439 11.97 19.11 -4.10
C SER A 439 12.84 19.18 -5.36
N GLN A 440 12.67 20.21 -6.19
CA GLN A 440 13.46 20.43 -7.41
C GLN A 440 13.53 19.19 -8.32
N ASP A 441 12.38 18.55 -8.58
CA ASP A 441 12.25 17.31 -9.37
C ASP A 441 13.03 16.09 -8.80
N GLN A 442 13.55 16.20 -7.58
CA GLN A 442 14.14 15.09 -6.85
C GLN A 442 13.17 14.53 -5.84
N LEU A 443 13.00 13.21 -5.91
CA LEU A 443 12.15 12.46 -5.02
C LEU A 443 13.00 11.65 -4.03
N SER A 444 12.68 11.77 -2.74
CA SER A 444 13.32 11.02 -1.67
C SER A 444 12.30 10.41 -0.70
N LYS A 445 12.63 9.24 -0.16
CA LYS A 445 11.81 8.58 0.86
C LYS A 445 12.29 9.05 2.24
N LEU A 446 11.40 9.64 3.04
CA LEU A 446 11.73 10.14 4.37
C LEU A 446 11.65 9.04 5.44
N THR A 447 10.64 8.18 5.37
CA THR A 447 10.37 7.19 6.42
C THR A 447 10.66 5.74 5.99
N ASN A 448 10.80 4.87 7.01
CA ASN A 448 10.85 3.41 6.86
C ASN A 448 9.91 2.75 7.89
N ILE A 449 8.69 3.27 8.03
CA ILE A 449 7.73 2.79 9.02
C ILE A 449 7.08 1.47 8.63
N ASN A 450 7.12 1.10 7.35
CA ASN A 450 6.44 -0.04 6.74
C ASN A 450 4.94 -0.02 7.07
N ALA A 451 4.29 1.13 6.92
CA ALA A 451 2.89 1.26 7.29
C ALA A 451 1.99 0.47 6.35
N SER A 452 0.96 -0.15 6.93
CA SER A 452 -0.16 -0.71 6.19
C SER A 452 -0.98 0.39 5.51
N TYR A 453 -1.11 1.55 6.16
CA TYR A 453 -1.81 2.74 5.67
C TYR A 453 -1.38 3.97 6.49
N ILE A 454 -1.31 5.17 5.88
CA ILE A 454 -1.12 6.45 6.58
C ILE A 454 -2.44 7.23 6.50
N HIS A 455 -2.96 7.66 7.64
CA HIS A 455 -4.28 8.30 7.75
C HIS A 455 -4.23 9.81 7.59
N SER A 456 -3.21 10.47 8.16
CA SER A 456 -3.05 11.92 8.06
C SER A 456 -1.61 12.36 8.28
N ILE A 457 -1.25 13.49 7.67
CA ILE A 457 0.02 14.20 7.81
C ILE A 457 -0.25 15.62 8.33
N LYS A 458 0.51 16.07 9.34
CA LYS A 458 0.52 17.44 9.86
C LYS A 458 1.94 17.96 9.94
N VAL A 459 2.09 19.25 9.65
CA VAL A 459 3.38 19.95 9.67
C VAL A 459 3.31 21.01 10.75
N ASP A 460 4.39 21.17 11.51
CA ASP A 460 4.49 22.19 12.54
C ASP A 460 4.68 23.60 11.93
N ASN A 461 4.58 24.64 12.75
CA ASN A 461 4.70 26.02 12.26
C ASN A 461 6.09 26.35 11.69
N SER A 462 7.15 25.71 12.20
CA SER A 462 8.52 25.88 11.69
C SER A 462 8.83 25.04 10.45
N GLN A 463 7.92 24.15 10.06
CA GLN A 463 8.08 23.21 8.95
C GLN A 463 9.32 22.30 9.07
N SER A 464 9.69 21.96 10.30
CA SER A 464 10.82 21.09 10.63
C SER A 464 10.40 19.74 11.21
N LEU A 465 9.14 19.65 11.67
CA LEU A 465 8.54 18.45 12.23
C LEU A 465 7.28 18.05 11.44
N ILE A 466 7.15 16.74 11.23
CA ILE A 466 6.02 16.13 10.54
C ILE A 466 5.39 15.12 11.50
N ALA A 467 4.16 15.39 11.95
CA ALA A 467 3.37 14.41 12.67
C ALA A 467 2.56 13.57 11.68
N LEU A 468 2.51 12.27 11.90
CA LEU A 468 1.74 11.34 11.09
C LEU A 468 0.94 10.38 11.98
N SER A 469 -0.27 10.07 11.55
CA SER A 469 -1.04 8.96 12.10
C SER A 469 -1.09 7.82 11.09
N TYR A 470 -0.77 6.60 11.51
CA TYR A 470 -0.62 5.47 10.59
C TYR A 470 -1.05 4.14 11.24
N THR A 471 -1.28 3.12 10.41
CA THR A 471 -1.54 1.76 10.85
C THR A 471 -0.41 0.85 10.43
N LYS A 472 0.09 0.03 11.33
CA LYS A 472 1.08 -1.01 11.05
C LYS A 472 0.67 -2.26 11.80
N ASN A 473 0.64 -3.42 11.13
CA ASN A 473 0.27 -4.69 11.78
C ASN A 473 -1.06 -4.62 12.57
N LYS A 474 -2.05 -3.87 12.04
CA LYS A 474 -3.36 -3.60 12.65
C LYS A 474 -3.35 -2.72 13.92
N THR A 475 -2.20 -2.27 14.41
CA THR A 475 -2.11 -1.26 15.48
C THR A 475 -2.07 0.14 14.88
N LYS A 476 -2.75 1.10 15.52
CA LYS A 476 -2.69 2.52 15.16
C LYS A 476 -1.54 3.18 15.92
N HIS A 477 -0.86 4.08 15.22
CA HIS A 477 0.31 4.80 15.70
C HIS A 477 0.15 6.29 15.44
N ILE A 478 0.70 7.09 16.35
CA ILE A 478 0.98 8.51 16.14
C ILE A 478 2.48 8.69 16.30
N ALA A 479 3.13 9.27 15.28
CA ALA A 479 4.57 9.49 15.27
C ALA A 479 4.93 10.90 14.83
N VAL A 480 6.11 11.36 15.25
CA VAL A 480 6.71 12.62 14.80
C VAL A 480 8.05 12.33 14.14
N TYR A 481 8.18 12.77 12.90
CA TYR A 481 9.40 12.76 12.13
C TYR A 481 10.06 14.14 12.15
N SER A 482 11.37 14.17 12.41
CA SER A 482 12.16 15.40 12.34
C SER A 482 12.91 15.45 11.01
N LEU A 483 12.66 16.50 10.21
CA LEU A 483 13.39 16.77 8.98
C LEU A 483 14.87 17.07 9.26
N LEU A 484 15.14 17.80 10.35
CA LEU A 484 16.51 18.15 10.77
C LEU A 484 17.33 16.93 11.17
N ARG A 485 16.73 15.99 11.92
CA ARG A 485 17.42 14.77 12.39
C ARG A 485 17.29 13.60 11.41
N ASN A 486 16.46 13.74 10.37
CA ASN A 486 16.14 12.71 9.39
C ASN A 486 15.72 11.37 10.03
N THR A 487 14.89 11.44 11.08
CA THR A 487 14.43 10.27 11.83
C THR A 487 13.10 10.54 12.53
N ILE A 488 12.39 9.46 12.87
CA ILE A 488 11.28 9.50 13.83
C ILE A 488 11.88 9.74 15.22
N ILE A 489 11.35 10.75 15.91
CA ILE A 489 11.76 11.15 17.25
C ILE A 489 10.72 10.78 18.32
N PHE A 490 9.52 10.39 17.89
CA PHE A 490 8.40 10.01 18.75
C PHE A 490 7.51 9.03 18.00
N ASP A 491 7.07 7.95 18.66
CA ASP A 491 6.10 6.97 18.13
C ASP A 491 5.37 6.29 19.29
N VAL A 492 4.05 6.41 19.31
CA VAL A 492 3.19 5.79 20.33
C VAL A 492 2.02 5.07 19.66
N THR A 493 1.61 3.95 20.26
CA THR A 493 0.39 3.23 19.87
C THR A 493 -0.84 3.85 20.51
N THR A 494 -1.94 3.92 19.76
CA THR A 494 -3.25 4.35 20.28
C THR A 494 -4.24 3.19 20.27
N GLU A 495 -4.96 3.00 21.37
CA GLU A 495 -5.96 1.93 21.51
C GLU A 495 -7.34 2.36 21.01
N ASN A 496 -7.67 3.65 21.17
CA ASN A 496 -8.95 4.22 20.76
C ASN A 496 -8.90 4.77 19.32
N ASP A 497 -10.08 5.05 18.76
CA ASP A 497 -10.21 5.77 17.50
C ASP A 497 -9.74 7.23 17.69
N SER A 498 -8.44 7.43 17.54
CA SER A 498 -7.76 8.72 17.63
C SER A 498 -7.47 9.31 16.25
N TYR A 499 -7.70 10.60 16.07
CA TYR A 499 -7.35 11.37 14.88
C TYR A 499 -6.33 12.45 15.22
N LEU A 500 -5.24 12.49 14.46
CA LEU A 500 -4.22 13.54 14.58
C LEU A 500 -4.73 14.86 13.99
N LEU A 501 -4.73 15.93 14.80
CA LEU A 501 -5.23 17.25 14.40
C LEU A 501 -4.13 18.21 13.98
N ASN A 502 -3.27 18.68 14.89
CA ASN A 502 -2.18 19.65 14.64
C ASN A 502 -1.17 19.66 15.79
N PHE A 503 -0.02 20.30 15.58
CA PHE A 503 0.90 20.69 16.66
C PHE A 503 0.33 21.87 17.47
N ASP A 504 0.79 22.01 18.72
CA ASP A 504 0.66 23.25 19.46
C ASP A 504 1.62 24.33 18.95
N HIS A 505 1.48 25.55 19.48
CA HIS A 505 2.26 26.71 19.00
C HIS A 505 3.76 26.57 19.27
N THR A 506 4.14 25.75 20.25
CA THR A 506 5.53 25.47 20.63
C THR A 506 6.11 24.23 19.93
N SER A 507 5.27 23.44 19.26
CA SER A 507 5.61 22.13 18.68
C SER A 507 6.10 21.11 19.71
N THR A 508 5.75 21.27 20.98
CA THR A 508 6.05 20.31 22.05
C THR A 508 4.91 19.32 22.30
N ASN A 509 3.70 19.68 21.85
CA ASN A 509 2.51 18.85 21.99
C ASN A 509 1.82 18.62 20.64
N LEU A 510 1.14 17.48 20.55
CA LEU A 510 0.21 17.15 19.48
C LEU A 510 -1.21 17.20 20.00
N TYR A 511 -2.08 17.92 19.32
CA TYR A 511 -3.51 17.82 19.54
C TYR A 511 -4.08 16.62 18.79
N ILE A 512 -4.80 15.79 19.53
CA ILE A 512 -5.45 14.59 19.03
C ILE A 512 -6.93 14.60 19.42
N SER A 513 -7.75 14.04 18.56
CA SER A 513 -9.18 13.87 18.76
C SER A 513 -9.47 12.42 19.02
N GLU A 514 -10.02 12.09 20.18
CA GLU A 514 -10.26 10.70 20.57
C GLU A 514 -11.74 10.45 20.80
N ARG A 515 -12.24 9.33 20.28
CA ARG A 515 -13.67 9.00 20.39
C ARG A 515 -14.08 8.83 21.86
N ALA A 516 -15.14 9.55 22.27
CA ALA A 516 -15.71 9.50 23.60
C ALA A 516 -17.24 9.37 23.53
N ALA A 517 -17.78 8.24 24.00
CA ALA A 517 -19.21 7.90 23.95
C ALA A 517 -19.87 8.15 22.57
N GLU A 518 -20.53 9.29 22.40
CA GLU A 518 -21.24 9.68 21.17
C GLU A 518 -20.43 10.61 20.25
N ASN A 519 -19.43 11.34 20.76
CA ASN A 519 -18.66 12.34 20.02
C ASN A 519 -17.14 12.11 20.19
N TYR A 520 -16.36 13.19 20.13
CA TYR A 520 -14.90 13.18 20.25
C TYR A 520 -14.45 14.20 21.29
N ASP A 521 -13.43 13.84 22.06
CA ASP A 521 -12.75 14.73 23.00
C ASP A 521 -11.44 15.24 22.40
N LEU A 522 -11.09 16.49 22.73
CA LEU A 522 -9.82 17.10 22.37
C LEU A 522 -8.80 16.83 23.47
N LEU A 523 -7.71 16.17 23.10
CA LEU A 523 -6.59 15.84 23.98
C LEU A 523 -5.31 16.48 23.47
N SER A 524 -4.37 16.71 24.39
CA SER A 524 -3.00 17.14 24.12
C SER A 524 -2.06 16.01 24.52
N LEU A 525 -1.18 15.61 23.61
CA LEU A 525 -0.18 14.57 23.77
C LEU A 525 1.21 15.21 23.71
N ASN A 526 1.94 15.15 24.82
CA ASN A 526 3.28 15.71 24.89
C ASN A 526 4.31 14.79 24.23
N ILE A 527 5.14 15.35 23.35
CA ILE A 527 6.10 14.60 22.54
C ILE A 527 7.30 14.13 23.36
N GLU A 528 7.69 14.87 24.41
CA GLU A 528 8.90 14.57 25.20
C GLU A 528 8.64 13.55 26.31
N ASN A 529 7.57 13.72 27.08
CA ASN A 529 7.25 12.88 28.24
C ASN A 529 6.09 11.90 28.01
N HIS A 530 5.48 11.92 26.82
CA HIS A 530 4.41 11.02 26.38
C HIS A 530 3.12 11.12 27.23
N THR A 531 2.95 12.20 27.99
CA THR A 531 1.75 12.41 28.80
C THR A 531 0.59 12.88 27.93
N VAL A 532 -0.61 12.40 28.26
CA VAL A 532 -1.87 12.82 27.61
C VAL A 532 -2.70 13.59 28.62
N SER A 533 -3.12 14.79 28.25
CA SER A 533 -4.01 15.65 29.05
C SER A 533 -5.26 16.01 28.27
N LYS A 534 -6.41 15.97 28.93
CA LYS A 534 -7.67 16.41 28.32
C LYS A 534 -7.73 17.93 28.23
N VAL A 535 -8.09 18.45 27.07
CA VAL A 535 -8.19 19.89 26.79
C VAL A 535 -9.64 20.34 26.85
N ALA A 536 -10.51 19.73 26.03
CA ALA A 536 -11.92 20.06 25.96
C ALA A 536 -12.75 18.80 25.70
N LEU A 537 -13.92 18.72 26.33
CA LEU A 537 -14.91 17.69 26.06
C LEU A 537 -15.69 18.05 24.81
N ASP A 538 -16.13 17.03 24.07
CA ASP A 538 -17.04 17.23 22.94
C ASP A 538 -16.51 18.25 21.93
N ALA A 539 -15.23 18.09 21.57
CA ALA A 539 -14.45 18.97 20.71
C ALA A 539 -13.40 18.17 19.90
N GLY A 540 -12.90 18.75 18.81
CA GLY A 540 -11.69 18.23 18.14
C GLY A 540 -11.85 17.75 16.71
N ILE A 541 -12.51 18.53 15.85
CA ILE A 541 -12.38 18.38 14.38
C ILE A 541 -11.24 19.24 13.83
N ALA A 542 -11.06 20.42 14.42
CA ALA A 542 -10.03 21.37 14.05
C ALA A 542 -9.52 22.06 15.30
N THR A 543 -8.23 22.36 15.31
CA THR A 543 -7.57 23.04 16.42
C THR A 543 -6.36 23.83 15.96
N MET A 544 -6.07 24.91 16.67
CA MET A 544 -4.85 25.71 16.58
C MET A 544 -4.64 26.35 17.95
N SER A 545 -3.41 26.52 18.39
CA SER A 545 -3.10 27.29 19.60
C SER A 545 -2.22 28.48 19.26
N ASP A 546 -2.22 29.46 20.15
CA ASP A 546 -1.20 30.50 20.22
C ASP A 546 -0.62 30.57 21.65
N ALA A 547 0.12 31.63 21.97
CA ALA A 547 0.72 31.80 23.29
C ALA A 547 -0.31 31.99 24.43
N ASN A 548 -1.53 32.40 24.10
CA ASN A 548 -2.55 32.85 25.05
C ASN A 548 -3.69 31.83 25.24
N GLY A 549 -3.85 30.89 24.31
CA GLY A 549 -4.91 29.90 24.39
C GLY A 549 -5.01 28.99 23.17
N ILE A 550 -6.19 28.36 23.06
CA ILE A 550 -6.50 27.36 22.05
C ILE A 550 -7.82 27.67 21.35
N TYR A 551 -7.79 27.59 20.03
CA TYR A 551 -8.93 27.59 19.14
C TYR A 551 -9.34 26.15 18.87
N TYR A 552 -10.63 25.84 18.99
CA TYR A 552 -11.15 24.51 18.63
C TYR A 552 -12.61 24.56 18.19
N TYR A 553 -13.02 23.55 17.43
CA TYR A 553 -14.43 23.35 17.10
C TYR A 553 -15.12 22.54 18.20
N SER A 554 -16.22 23.09 18.74
CA SER A 554 -17.11 22.45 19.72
C SER A 554 -18.31 21.82 19.01
N PHE A 555 -18.56 20.53 19.27
CA PHE A 555 -19.69 19.82 18.68
C PHE A 555 -21.02 20.25 19.29
N SER A 556 -21.11 20.30 20.62
CA SER A 556 -22.27 20.77 21.38
C SER A 556 -22.74 22.16 20.96
N ASN A 557 -21.80 23.09 20.81
CA ASN A 557 -22.11 24.45 20.42
C ASN A 557 -22.17 24.65 18.90
N GLN A 558 -21.78 23.64 18.11
CA GLN A 558 -21.60 23.72 16.65
C GLN A 558 -20.82 24.98 16.22
N ALA A 559 -19.83 25.37 17.01
CA ALA A 559 -19.18 26.67 16.91
C ALA A 559 -17.66 26.56 17.02
N LEU A 560 -16.96 27.53 16.42
CA LEU A 560 -15.55 27.75 16.69
C LEU A 560 -15.42 28.54 18.00
N GLN A 561 -14.70 27.96 18.96
CA GLN A 561 -14.44 28.54 20.26
C GLN A 561 -12.96 28.86 20.44
N TYR A 562 -12.68 29.80 21.33
CA TYR A 562 -11.35 30.10 21.83
C TYR A 562 -11.35 30.01 23.35
N GLN A 563 -10.45 29.20 23.89
CA GLN A 563 -10.27 29.03 25.32
C GLN A 563 -8.89 29.56 25.71
N THR A 564 -8.86 30.52 26.63
CA THR A 564 -7.63 31.07 27.20
C THR A 564 -6.89 30.04 28.07
N ASN A 565 -5.61 30.25 28.33
CA ASN A 565 -4.83 29.42 29.27
C ASN A 565 -5.40 29.43 30.71
N LEU A 566 -6.24 30.41 31.05
CA LEU A 566 -6.96 30.52 32.33
C LEU A 566 -8.32 29.78 32.32
N GLY A 567 -8.71 29.19 31.18
CA GLY A 567 -9.94 28.41 31.02
C GLY A 567 -11.18 29.20 30.59
N ALA A 568 -11.10 30.53 30.49
CA ALA A 568 -12.20 31.34 29.95
C ALA A 568 -12.42 31.03 28.46
N THR A 569 -13.67 30.83 28.05
CA THR A 569 -14.03 30.39 26.69
C THR A 569 -14.96 31.39 26.01
N ASP A 570 -14.60 31.79 24.79
CA ASP A 570 -15.38 32.69 23.93
C ASP A 570 -15.81 31.99 22.63
N THR A 571 -17.03 32.26 22.17
CA THR A 571 -17.51 31.81 20.86
C THR A 571 -17.11 32.83 19.79
N LEU A 572 -16.28 32.40 18.83
CA LEU A 572 -15.78 33.24 17.75
C LEU A 572 -16.65 33.22 16.50
N TYR A 573 -17.22 32.05 16.20
CA TYR A 573 -18.05 31.88 15.02
C TYR A 573 -19.03 30.74 15.20
N ASP A 574 -20.30 31.03 14.93
CA ASP A 574 -21.38 30.06 14.95
C ASP A 574 -21.61 29.48 13.55
N PHE A 575 -21.61 28.16 13.43
CA PHE A 575 -21.93 27.47 12.18
C PHE A 575 -23.39 27.07 12.04
N GLU A 576 -24.27 27.51 12.95
CA GLU A 576 -25.70 27.26 12.87
C GLU A 576 -26.23 27.56 11.47
N ASN A 577 -26.98 26.61 10.89
CA ASN A 577 -27.53 26.64 9.53
C ASN A 577 -26.53 26.53 8.36
N LYS A 578 -25.24 26.21 8.60
CA LYS A 578 -24.30 25.83 7.52
C LYS A 578 -24.17 24.32 7.41
N ALA A 579 -24.40 23.79 6.20
CA ALA A 579 -24.11 22.39 5.86
C ALA A 579 -22.59 22.16 5.74
N LEU A 580 -21.89 22.12 6.86
CA LEU A 580 -20.47 21.77 6.91
C LEU A 580 -20.27 20.28 6.64
N GLN A 581 -19.24 19.96 5.87
CA GLN A 581 -18.70 18.60 5.90
C GLN A 581 -17.78 18.49 7.10
N ILE A 582 -18.18 17.76 8.13
CA ILE A 582 -17.37 17.54 9.32
C ILE A 582 -16.31 16.46 9.03
N ARG A 583 -15.06 16.87 8.82
CA ARG A 583 -13.87 16.01 8.68
C ARG A 583 -12.64 16.78 9.17
N ALA A 584 -11.60 16.10 9.65
CA ALA A 584 -10.39 16.75 10.20
C ALA A 584 -9.62 17.68 9.22
N SER A 585 -9.92 17.63 7.93
CA SER A 585 -9.37 18.51 6.88
C SER A 585 -10.34 19.58 6.38
N SER A 586 -11.57 19.66 6.92
CA SER A 586 -12.58 20.59 6.39
C SER A 586 -12.49 21.99 6.96
N ILE A 587 -11.74 22.19 8.04
CA ILE A 587 -11.49 23.49 8.67
C ILE A 587 -9.98 23.60 8.96
N LYS A 588 -9.38 24.73 8.60
CA LYS A 588 -8.00 25.07 8.97
C LYS A 588 -7.96 26.47 9.56
N LEU A 589 -7.43 26.56 10.77
CA LEU A 589 -7.33 27.81 11.52
C LEU A 589 -6.04 28.55 11.17
N THR A 590 -6.10 29.87 11.22
CA THR A 590 -4.98 30.81 11.05
C THR A 590 -5.11 31.95 12.04
N LYS A 591 -4.07 32.77 12.20
CA LYS A 591 -4.13 33.97 13.06
C LYS A 591 -5.20 34.99 12.61
N GLU A 592 -5.44 35.09 11.32
CA GLU A 592 -6.33 36.11 10.73
C GLU A 592 -7.79 35.66 10.65
N GLY A 593 -8.05 34.36 10.83
CA GLY A 593 -9.33 33.77 10.50
C GLY A 593 -9.26 32.26 10.33
N PHE A 594 -10.24 31.68 9.66
CA PHE A 594 -10.23 30.26 9.33
C PHE A 594 -10.76 29.98 7.93
N PHE A 595 -10.20 28.96 7.32
CA PHE A 595 -10.70 28.36 6.10
C PHE A 595 -11.70 27.27 6.44
N TYR A 596 -12.75 27.14 5.63
CA TYR A 596 -13.67 26.01 5.74
C TYR A 596 -14.18 25.55 4.37
N LEU A 597 -14.44 24.26 4.28
CA LEU A 597 -15.01 23.59 3.12
C LEU A 597 -16.54 23.47 3.26
N SER A 598 -17.28 24.05 2.32
CA SER A 598 -18.74 23.91 2.23
C SER A 598 -19.16 23.32 0.88
N LYS A 599 -20.46 23.00 0.76
CA LYS A 599 -21.08 22.59 -0.50
C LYS A 599 -22.09 23.64 -0.95
N ILE A 600 -21.90 24.19 -2.14
CA ILE A 600 -22.85 25.09 -2.81
C ILE A 600 -23.24 24.43 -4.13
N ASN A 601 -24.52 24.15 -4.36
CA ASN A 601 -25.04 23.49 -5.57
C ASN A 601 -24.29 22.18 -5.94
N LYS A 602 -23.98 21.33 -4.94
CA LYS A 602 -23.20 20.08 -5.05
C LYS A 602 -21.72 20.26 -5.43
N GLN A 603 -21.24 21.48 -5.65
CA GLN A 603 -19.82 21.78 -5.83
C GLN A 603 -19.17 22.12 -4.49
N GLN A 604 -17.91 21.70 -4.33
CA GLN A 604 -17.11 22.01 -3.15
C GLN A 604 -16.55 23.44 -3.28
N VAL A 605 -16.73 24.24 -2.24
CA VAL A 605 -16.26 25.62 -2.19
C VAL A 605 -15.43 25.82 -0.93
N ILE A 606 -14.21 26.33 -1.10
CA ILE A 606 -13.35 26.76 0.00
C ILE A 606 -13.59 28.24 0.23
N SER A 607 -13.94 28.57 1.46
CA SER A 607 -14.16 29.95 1.91
C SER A 607 -13.22 30.29 3.06
N PHE A 608 -12.93 31.58 3.20
CA PHE A 608 -12.18 32.11 4.34
C PHE A 608 -13.04 33.10 5.11
N TYR A 609 -13.11 32.92 6.43
CA TYR A 609 -13.72 33.86 7.36
C TYR A 609 -12.63 34.62 8.09
N ASN A 610 -12.67 35.96 8.06
CA ASN A 610 -11.68 36.81 8.73
C ASN A 610 -12.21 37.27 10.10
N PHE A 611 -11.40 37.13 11.15
CA PHE A 611 -11.80 37.47 12.53
C PHE A 611 -11.99 38.98 12.74
N ASN A 612 -11.16 39.81 12.09
CA ASN A 612 -11.20 41.27 12.27
C ASN A 612 -12.39 41.89 11.53
N SER A 613 -12.57 41.57 10.25
CA SER A 613 -13.67 42.14 9.45
C SER A 613 -15.01 41.45 9.71
N LYS A 614 -15.00 40.26 10.32
CA LYS A 614 -16.18 39.40 10.50
C LYS A 614 -16.89 39.03 9.18
N THR A 615 -16.16 39.00 8.08
CA THR A 615 -16.70 38.69 6.75
C THR A 615 -16.19 37.36 6.20
N THR A 616 -17.01 36.71 5.38
CA THR A 616 -16.64 35.50 4.62
C THR A 616 -16.35 35.86 3.17
N LYS A 617 -15.28 35.31 2.60
CA LYS A 617 -14.97 35.41 1.16
C LYS A 617 -14.81 34.00 0.55
N PRO A 618 -15.55 33.66 -0.52
CA PRO A 618 -15.27 32.44 -1.28
C PRO A 618 -13.95 32.61 -2.05
N LEU A 619 -13.07 31.61 -1.98
CA LEU A 619 -11.73 31.67 -2.57
C LEU A 619 -11.57 30.72 -3.76
N PHE A 620 -11.98 29.46 -3.59
CA PHE A 620 -11.81 28.43 -4.62
C PHE A 620 -13.09 27.60 -4.77
N MET A 621 -13.42 27.26 -6.02
CA MET A 621 -14.51 26.36 -6.38
C MET A 621 -13.89 25.15 -7.08
N MET A 622 -14.25 23.95 -6.60
CA MET A 622 -13.64 22.70 -7.02
C MET A 622 -14.49 21.95 -8.03
N LYS A 623 -13.81 21.26 -8.95
CA LYS A 623 -14.48 20.27 -9.80
C LYS A 623 -14.89 19.03 -9.00
N PRO A 624 -15.87 18.24 -9.46
CA PRO A 624 -16.32 17.03 -8.76
C PRO A 624 -15.23 15.97 -8.51
N ASN A 625 -14.18 15.91 -9.34
CA ASN A 625 -13.07 14.97 -9.28
C ASN A 625 -11.84 15.48 -8.50
N GLN A 626 -11.94 16.65 -7.86
CA GLN A 626 -10.84 17.26 -7.12
C GLN A 626 -11.07 17.11 -5.62
N PHE A 627 -10.07 16.59 -4.91
CA PHE A 627 -10.10 16.33 -3.48
C PHE A 627 -9.09 17.20 -2.76
N VAL A 628 -9.58 18.13 -1.94
CA VAL A 628 -8.73 19.08 -1.21
C VAL A 628 -7.93 18.37 -0.13
N THR A 629 -6.60 18.51 -0.17
CA THR A 629 -5.67 17.91 0.79
C THR A 629 -5.00 18.95 1.69
N ASP A 630 -4.81 20.17 1.21
CA ASP A 630 -4.33 21.28 2.03
C ASP A 630 -4.79 22.65 1.48
N PHE A 631 -4.73 23.68 2.32
CA PHE A 631 -5.01 25.06 1.93
C PHE A 631 -4.40 26.02 2.96
N GLY A 632 -4.16 27.27 2.60
CA GLY A 632 -3.59 28.24 3.53
C GLY A 632 -3.24 29.55 2.86
N PHE A 633 -2.32 30.30 3.46
CA PHE A 633 -1.73 31.50 2.90
C PHE A 633 -0.23 31.35 2.72
N ILE A 634 0.31 31.95 1.67
CA ILE A 634 1.73 32.25 1.48
C ILE A 634 1.81 33.74 1.17
N ASN A 635 2.53 34.52 1.98
CA ASN A 635 2.64 35.98 1.82
C ASN A 635 1.25 36.65 1.63
N SER A 636 0.28 36.24 2.47
CA SER A 636 -1.13 36.70 2.43
C SER A 636 -1.92 36.37 1.15
N LEU A 637 -1.34 35.61 0.21
CA LEU A 637 -2.04 35.08 -0.95
C LEU A 637 -2.55 33.65 -0.66
N PRO A 638 -3.84 33.36 -0.88
CA PRO A 638 -4.38 32.05 -0.58
C PRO A 638 -3.83 31.00 -1.54
N TYR A 639 -3.59 29.80 -1.04
CA TYR A 639 -3.32 28.61 -1.83
C TYR A 639 -4.24 27.46 -1.44
N ILE A 640 -4.36 26.52 -2.35
CA ILE A 640 -5.02 25.24 -2.17
C ILE A 640 -4.12 24.17 -2.81
N ILE A 641 -4.02 23.02 -2.15
CA ILE A 641 -3.48 21.78 -2.68
C ILE A 641 -4.63 20.78 -2.78
N PHE A 642 -4.75 20.14 -3.93
CA PHE A 642 -5.74 19.11 -4.15
C PHE A 642 -5.18 17.97 -4.99
N ASP A 643 -5.70 16.79 -4.69
CA ASP A 643 -5.51 15.59 -5.46
C ASP A 643 -6.56 15.61 -6.59
N GLU A 644 -6.15 15.46 -7.84
CA GLU A 644 -7.05 15.28 -8.98
C GLU A 644 -6.82 13.90 -9.58
N ASP A 645 -7.90 13.10 -9.66
CA ASP A 645 -7.88 11.82 -10.36
C ASP A 645 -7.57 12.08 -11.85
N ALA A 646 -6.46 11.53 -12.33
CA ALA A 646 -6.15 11.54 -13.76
C ALA A 646 -6.96 10.47 -14.51
N ASP A 647 -6.94 10.53 -15.84
CA ASP A 647 -7.62 9.54 -16.67
C ASP A 647 -7.15 8.12 -16.34
N VAL A 648 -8.12 7.24 -16.15
CA VAL A 648 -7.89 5.85 -15.81
C VAL A 648 -7.32 5.13 -17.04
N THR A 649 -6.14 4.55 -16.89
CA THR A 649 -5.56 3.69 -17.94
C THR A 649 -5.63 2.24 -17.52
N SER A 650 -5.89 1.35 -18.48
CA SER A 650 -6.01 -0.08 -18.23
C SER A 650 -5.16 -0.87 -19.21
N GLN A 651 -4.69 -2.03 -18.77
CA GLN A 651 -3.93 -2.94 -19.60
C GLN A 651 -4.30 -4.38 -19.25
N ILE A 652 -4.36 -5.24 -20.26
CA ILE A 652 -4.48 -6.69 -20.06
C ILE A 652 -3.09 -7.29 -20.23
N ILE A 653 -2.71 -8.15 -19.29
CA ILE A 653 -1.48 -8.91 -19.33
C ILE A 653 -1.83 -10.40 -19.40
N SER A 654 -1.26 -11.08 -20.38
CA SER A 654 -1.39 -12.52 -20.58
C SER A 654 -0.08 -13.20 -20.22
N LEU A 655 -0.15 -14.22 -19.36
CA LEU A 655 0.98 -15.00 -18.86
C LEU A 655 0.79 -16.47 -19.25
N GLU A 656 1.62 -16.94 -20.16
CA GLU A 656 1.76 -18.38 -20.40
C GLU A 656 2.74 -18.93 -19.35
N LEU A 657 2.25 -19.80 -18.47
CA LEU A 657 3.13 -20.55 -17.56
C LEU A 657 3.77 -21.68 -18.36
N VAL A 658 5.03 -21.51 -18.76
CA VAL A 658 5.79 -22.59 -19.39
C VAL A 658 6.19 -23.58 -18.30
N ASN A 659 5.89 -24.87 -18.55
CA ASN A 659 6.22 -25.98 -17.64
C ASN A 659 7.71 -26.07 -17.31
#